data_AF-A0A9Q0ATS9-F1
#
_entry.id   AF-A0A9Q0ATS9-F1
#
_cell.length_a   1.000
_cell.length_b   1.000
_cell.length_c   1.000
_cell.angle_alpha   90.00
_cell.angle_beta   90.00
_cell.angle_gamma   90.00
#
_symmetry.space_group_name_H-M   'P 1'
#
loop_
_entity.id
_entity.type
_entity.pdbx_description
1 polymer ?
#
loop_
_entity_poly.entity_id
_entity_poly.type
_entity_poly.pdbx_seq_one_letter_code
_entity_poly.pdbx_strand_id
1 'polypeptide(L)'
;MKLNAATAATMALGASAAGTLNYTDSSTGISFSGYSDGKGYLFGMALPETIGTDVIIQLVAPATDGTGWAGFDFGMEMANKLLLVAWPNGEAVMTSARMATSYATPAVYSGDVDLYPIAAGTYVNSTHYAATFLCAGCITNDDDTFLTTEARPILGWAYSSTAVTDSADASTALNYHSAGFGGFGLTLSDAMSAQYDTWAAMADTTSSTPPVTGGNSTVPGNSTTPITHSNTTYDYIIAGAGPAGLVVAGRLAETGASVLLLERGGASTYSTGGKATVSWNSSVTQYDVPSMAYYLSSAAETTEYCTDTASQAGCILGGGGMVNALMFVAPQDKDFDDKWPAGWKSADVAAASQRFFARNPATDLPSADGQRYDQDAYDVLSSFLSANGFSSVDAINEPNEKIDVFSHPPWNIQNGMRGGPVKTYLPLVENMSNFKLSLNTKMIRAVRNGTWVSGVEVELADGTHQIISVTQTTGKVILAAGALSTPRILFYSGIGPTEQIKTVPSGVTLPDSSEWINLPVGKGVKDHTIITATLGTKSSLTSLASTNFTTPSEESVSLWSEGSGLLTQSGQRLNFWTAVTSPSDGQTRYIQGTCNSPKDNTIRIKLYVTHGVTSSADVVLDTTGKLTQFSGSPWLQTQGDIEAYEVFLDRLVQMTSKANSTLTLQLSDGSAAPSNITGAALFANLKSTSTTGAHFVGTTKMGVDDGRTGNGSAVVDTDTKVYGTDNLFVVDASMHPDLPTGNTQAIVMVAAERAVDKILALTGGSVGSGSGTGTGSGGSGSQPSKCKRTSRASHAKEMLKIRGGIGHQLYTKGLVNRRSDLKDMYGL
;
A
#
# COMPACT_ATOMS: atom_id res chain seq x y z
N MET A 1 30.85 10.99 -27.38
CA MET A 1 31.80 10.66 -26.30
C MET A 1 32.74 9.58 -26.81
N LYS A 2 34.06 9.80 -26.86
CA LYS A 2 35.01 8.72 -27.10
C LYS A 2 35.22 7.98 -25.77
N LEU A 3 34.67 6.77 -25.63
CA LEU A 3 34.99 5.91 -24.49
C LEU A 3 36.48 5.56 -24.54
N ASN A 4 37.18 5.70 -23.41
CA ASN A 4 38.58 5.30 -23.28
C ASN A 4 38.68 3.76 -23.25
N ALA A 5 39.77 3.20 -23.79
CA ALA A 5 40.02 1.75 -23.86
C ALA A 5 39.93 1.02 -22.50
N ALA A 6 40.12 1.73 -21.38
CA ALA A 6 39.93 1.19 -20.04
C ALA A 6 38.45 0.85 -19.73
N THR A 7 37.49 1.61 -20.26
CA THR A 7 36.05 1.41 -20.04
C THR A 7 35.53 0.20 -20.82
N ALA A 8 36.04 -0.01 -22.05
CA ALA A 8 35.76 -1.20 -22.86
C ALA A 8 36.29 -2.48 -22.18
N ALA A 9 37.50 -2.43 -21.60
CA ALA A 9 38.07 -3.56 -20.87
C ALA A 9 37.27 -3.92 -19.60
N THR A 10 36.76 -2.94 -18.85
CA THR A 10 35.85 -3.20 -17.70
C THR A 10 34.48 -3.73 -18.11
N MET A 11 33.93 -3.31 -19.25
CA MET A 11 32.68 -3.89 -19.77
C MET A 11 32.87 -5.33 -20.26
N ALA A 12 34.00 -5.65 -20.88
CA ALA A 12 34.35 -7.03 -21.27
C ALA A 12 34.53 -7.96 -20.04
N LEU A 13 35.14 -7.45 -18.96
CA LEU A 13 35.28 -8.18 -17.69
C LEU A 13 33.94 -8.37 -16.95
N GLY A 14 33.00 -7.41 -17.05
CA GLY A 14 31.65 -7.55 -16.52
C GLY A 14 30.78 -8.51 -17.33
N ALA A 15 30.86 -8.46 -18.67
CA ALA A 15 30.14 -9.33 -19.58
C ALA A 15 30.53 -10.81 -19.45
N SER A 16 31.80 -11.09 -19.09
CA SER A 16 32.32 -12.43 -18.88
C SER A 16 31.94 -13.06 -17.53
N ALA A 17 31.33 -12.29 -16.62
CA ALA A 17 30.87 -12.73 -15.30
C ALA A 17 29.34 -12.92 -15.20
N ALA A 18 28.57 -12.48 -16.20
CA ALA A 18 27.13 -12.74 -16.28
C ALA A 18 26.89 -14.24 -16.57
N GLY A 19 26.06 -14.89 -15.76
CA GLY A 19 25.73 -16.30 -15.95
C GLY A 19 24.87 -16.52 -17.19
N THR A 20 25.17 -17.57 -17.95
CA THR A 20 24.34 -18.03 -19.07
C THR A 20 22.98 -18.52 -18.55
N LEU A 21 21.89 -18.01 -19.11
CA LEU A 21 20.52 -18.43 -18.82
C LEU A 21 20.10 -19.50 -19.83
N ASN A 22 19.84 -20.71 -19.36
CA ASN A 22 19.32 -21.80 -20.18
C ASN A 22 17.84 -22.04 -19.83
N TYR A 23 16.96 -22.06 -20.82
CA TYR A 23 15.52 -22.25 -20.62
C TYR A 23 14.87 -22.93 -21.83
N THR A 24 13.70 -23.53 -21.62
CA THR A 24 12.88 -24.06 -22.73
C THR A 24 11.64 -23.20 -22.85
N ASP A 25 11.42 -22.62 -24.04
CA ASP A 25 10.22 -21.87 -24.35
C ASP A 25 9.02 -22.82 -24.37
N SER A 26 8.04 -22.59 -23.50
CA SER A 26 6.91 -23.50 -23.30
C SER A 26 5.97 -23.57 -24.50
N SER A 27 5.97 -22.55 -25.37
CA SER A 27 5.05 -22.44 -26.49
C SER A 27 5.55 -23.18 -27.72
N THR A 28 6.86 -23.12 -27.96
CA THR A 28 7.53 -23.77 -29.10
C THR A 28 8.21 -25.09 -28.73
N GLY A 29 8.55 -25.29 -27.45
CA GLY A 29 9.40 -26.38 -26.98
C GLY A 29 10.88 -26.20 -27.33
N ILE A 30 11.29 -25.03 -27.83
CA ILE A 30 12.68 -24.74 -28.20
C ILE A 30 13.48 -24.48 -26.93
N SER A 31 14.63 -25.14 -26.80
CA SER A 31 15.56 -24.83 -25.72
C SER A 31 16.56 -23.78 -26.18
N PHE A 32 16.66 -22.70 -25.41
CA PHE A 32 17.50 -21.55 -25.67
C PHE A 32 18.59 -21.44 -24.60
N SER A 33 19.74 -20.96 -25.04
CA SER A 33 20.78 -20.41 -24.18
C SER A 33 20.90 -18.91 -24.42
N GLY A 34 21.05 -18.11 -23.37
CA GLY A 34 21.01 -16.67 -23.54
C GLY A 34 21.25 -15.86 -22.27
N TYR A 35 20.58 -14.72 -22.20
CA TYR A 35 20.80 -13.69 -21.19
C TYR A 35 19.50 -12.99 -20.83
N SER A 36 19.36 -12.63 -19.56
CA SER A 36 18.33 -11.71 -19.09
C SER A 36 18.97 -10.59 -18.31
N ASP A 37 18.45 -9.36 -18.50
CA ASP A 37 18.88 -8.20 -17.74
C ASP A 37 18.28 -8.14 -16.31
N GLY A 38 17.40 -9.10 -15.97
CA GLY A 38 16.67 -9.14 -14.71
C GLY A 38 15.63 -8.02 -14.55
N LYS A 39 15.35 -7.26 -15.61
CA LYS A 39 14.40 -6.12 -15.63
C LYS A 39 13.36 -6.21 -16.75
N GLY A 40 13.37 -7.31 -17.51
CA GLY A 40 12.34 -7.66 -18.49
C GLY A 40 12.85 -7.90 -19.92
N TYR A 41 14.13 -7.62 -20.21
CA TYR A 41 14.76 -8.04 -21.45
C TYR A 41 15.25 -9.49 -21.32
N LEU A 42 14.95 -10.30 -22.35
CA LEU A 42 15.43 -11.66 -22.51
C LEU A 42 15.93 -11.84 -23.94
N PHE A 43 17.12 -12.41 -24.06
CA PHE A 43 17.68 -12.93 -25.29
C PHE A 43 17.83 -14.44 -25.16
N GLY A 44 17.47 -15.19 -26.21
CA GLY A 44 17.70 -16.62 -26.34
C GLY A 44 18.23 -16.98 -27.73
N MET A 45 19.20 -17.89 -27.77
CA MET A 45 19.80 -18.45 -28.98
C MET A 45 19.71 -19.98 -28.96
N ALA A 46 19.35 -20.57 -30.11
CA ALA A 46 19.44 -22.01 -30.35
C ALA A 46 20.19 -22.26 -31.66
N LEU A 47 21.11 -23.23 -31.64
CA LEU A 47 22.06 -23.57 -32.71
C LEU A 47 22.00 -25.07 -33.04
N PRO A 48 22.37 -25.45 -34.26
CA PRO A 48 22.66 -26.85 -34.60
C PRO A 48 23.95 -27.33 -33.91
N GLU A 49 24.10 -28.65 -33.74
CA GLU A 49 25.33 -29.26 -33.20
C GLU A 49 26.58 -28.98 -34.05
N THR A 50 26.40 -28.62 -35.32
CA THR A 50 27.44 -28.08 -36.19
C THR A 50 27.00 -26.71 -36.67
N ILE A 51 27.61 -25.64 -36.15
CA ILE A 51 27.24 -24.25 -36.46
C ILE A 51 27.41 -24.00 -37.96
N GLY A 52 26.28 -23.71 -38.63
CA GLY A 52 26.22 -23.25 -40.01
C GLY A 52 26.05 -21.73 -40.07
N THR A 53 25.26 -21.25 -41.04
CA THR A 53 24.96 -19.82 -41.22
C THR A 53 23.71 -19.36 -40.49
N ASP A 54 22.90 -20.30 -39.99
CA ASP A 54 21.54 -20.03 -39.52
C ASP A 54 21.43 -20.19 -38.02
N VAL A 55 20.52 -19.43 -37.40
CA VAL A 55 20.30 -19.43 -35.95
C VAL A 55 18.86 -19.12 -35.60
N ILE A 56 18.32 -19.75 -34.56
CA ILE A 56 17.00 -19.38 -34.02
C ILE A 56 17.22 -18.42 -32.85
N ILE A 57 16.54 -17.27 -32.91
CA ILE A 57 16.60 -16.23 -31.90
C ILE A 57 15.24 -16.03 -31.25
N GLN A 58 15.23 -15.81 -29.95
CA GLN A 58 14.11 -15.24 -29.21
C GLN A 58 14.52 -13.91 -28.57
N LEU A 59 13.76 -12.86 -28.84
CA LEU A 59 13.83 -11.57 -28.14
C LEU A 59 12.54 -11.37 -27.37
N VAL A 60 12.62 -11.18 -26.06
CA VAL A 60 11.48 -10.77 -25.22
C VAL A 60 11.82 -9.45 -24.56
N ALA A 61 10.89 -8.51 -24.60
CA ALA A 61 11.07 -7.22 -23.94
C ALA A 61 9.74 -6.64 -23.45
N PRO A 62 9.79 -5.71 -22.47
CA PRO A 62 8.59 -5.08 -21.95
C PRO A 62 7.82 -4.33 -23.04
N ALA A 63 6.50 -4.52 -23.06
CA ALA A 63 5.55 -3.81 -23.92
C ALA A 63 4.82 -2.76 -23.07
N THR A 64 5.49 -1.65 -22.72
CA THR A 64 4.83 -0.58 -21.95
C THR A 64 3.76 0.05 -22.85
N ASP A 65 2.48 -0.11 -22.49
CA ASP A 65 1.32 0.29 -23.31
C ASP A 65 1.31 -0.30 -24.74
N GLY A 66 1.92 -1.47 -24.94
CA GLY A 66 2.02 -2.08 -26.27
C GLY A 66 3.08 -1.43 -27.18
N THR A 67 4.05 -0.72 -26.60
CA THR A 67 5.10 0.01 -27.32
C THR A 67 6.51 -0.29 -26.80
N GLY A 68 7.53 0.13 -27.56
CA GLY A 68 8.95 -0.10 -27.28
C GLY A 68 9.67 -0.76 -28.45
N TRP A 69 10.97 -1.03 -28.30
CA TRP A 69 11.74 -1.89 -29.21
C TRP A 69 12.92 -2.51 -28.46
N ALA A 70 13.37 -3.68 -28.90
CA ALA A 70 14.48 -4.41 -28.31
C ALA A 70 15.33 -5.02 -29.41
N GLY A 71 16.61 -5.23 -29.12
CA GLY A 71 17.50 -5.88 -30.04
C GLY A 71 18.75 -6.42 -29.40
N PHE A 72 19.56 -7.04 -30.24
CA PHE A 72 20.88 -7.50 -29.88
C PHE A 72 21.81 -7.33 -31.08
N ASP A 73 23.10 -7.39 -30.80
CA ASP A 73 24.13 -7.46 -31.82
C ASP A 73 25.02 -8.68 -31.58
N PHE A 74 25.58 -9.20 -32.67
CA PHE A 74 26.43 -10.39 -32.62
C PHE A 74 27.82 -10.12 -32.01
N GLY A 75 28.12 -8.87 -31.62
CA GLY A 75 29.32 -8.49 -30.90
C GLY A 75 29.00 -7.67 -29.65
N MET A 76 29.90 -6.83 -29.18
CA MET A 76 29.64 -5.90 -28.06
C MET A 76 29.57 -4.43 -28.48
N GLU A 77 29.60 -4.17 -29.78
CA GLU A 77 29.71 -2.84 -30.36
C GLU A 77 28.59 -2.61 -31.37
N MET A 78 27.79 -1.57 -31.16
CA MET A 78 26.68 -1.22 -32.07
C MET A 78 27.14 -0.94 -33.52
N ALA A 79 28.37 -0.43 -33.70
CA ALA A 79 28.89 -0.05 -35.01
C ALA A 79 29.58 -1.23 -35.71
N ASN A 80 29.28 -1.41 -36.99
CA ASN A 80 29.79 -2.46 -37.88
C ASN A 80 29.49 -3.88 -37.40
N LYS A 81 28.34 -4.07 -36.73
CA LYS A 81 27.78 -5.39 -36.38
C LYS A 81 26.38 -5.54 -36.95
N LEU A 82 26.04 -6.77 -37.36
CA LEU A 82 24.66 -7.10 -37.68
C LEU A 82 23.82 -6.97 -36.40
N LEU A 83 22.78 -6.14 -36.46
CA LEU A 83 21.84 -5.90 -35.37
C LEU A 83 20.51 -6.53 -35.75
N LEU A 84 19.90 -7.28 -34.83
CA LEU A 84 18.54 -7.76 -35.01
C LEU A 84 17.66 -7.11 -33.97
N VAL A 85 16.58 -6.47 -34.43
CA VAL A 85 15.67 -5.70 -33.58
C VAL A 85 14.23 -6.17 -33.78
N ALA A 86 13.41 -6.02 -32.75
CA ALA A 86 11.99 -6.31 -32.76
C ALA A 86 11.17 -5.26 -31.99
N TRP A 87 9.91 -5.07 -32.39
CA TRP A 87 8.96 -4.18 -31.71
C TRP A 87 7.50 -4.59 -31.98
N PRO A 88 6.55 -4.27 -31.07
CA PRO A 88 5.14 -4.53 -31.29
C PRO A 88 4.52 -3.58 -32.34
N ASN A 89 3.58 -4.11 -33.12
CA ASN A 89 2.70 -3.37 -34.03
C ASN A 89 1.26 -3.90 -33.87
N GLY A 90 0.54 -3.36 -32.89
CA GLY A 90 -0.73 -3.93 -32.45
C GLY A 90 -0.50 -5.30 -31.79
N GLU A 91 -1.21 -6.33 -32.26
CA GLU A 91 -1.05 -7.72 -31.77
C GLU A 91 0.08 -8.48 -32.49
N ALA A 92 0.69 -7.87 -33.51
CA ALA A 92 1.81 -8.46 -34.24
C ALA A 92 3.15 -7.95 -33.73
N VAL A 93 4.22 -8.69 -34.02
CA VAL A 93 5.60 -8.25 -33.74
C VAL A 93 6.35 -8.03 -35.05
N MET A 94 6.97 -6.88 -35.16
CA MET A 94 7.90 -6.54 -36.23
C MET A 94 9.32 -6.96 -35.85
N THR A 95 10.11 -7.33 -36.85
CA THR A 95 11.53 -7.68 -36.77
C THR A 95 12.24 -6.99 -37.93
N SER A 96 13.50 -6.63 -37.74
CA SER A 96 14.30 -5.98 -38.76
C SER A 96 15.79 -6.24 -38.53
N ALA A 97 16.50 -6.57 -39.60
CA ALA A 97 17.96 -6.63 -39.61
C ALA A 97 18.50 -5.22 -39.90
N ARG A 98 19.42 -4.73 -39.06
CA ARG A 98 20.00 -3.38 -39.14
C ARG A 98 21.52 -3.44 -39.09
N MET A 99 22.16 -2.38 -39.57
CA MET A 99 23.61 -2.18 -39.48
C MET A 99 23.90 -0.70 -39.24
N ALA A 100 24.70 -0.40 -38.23
CA ALA A 100 25.16 0.96 -37.95
C ALA A 100 26.60 1.13 -38.43
N THR A 101 26.92 2.18 -39.18
CA THR A 101 28.33 2.54 -39.50
C THR A 101 28.94 3.51 -38.46
N SER A 102 28.12 3.96 -37.51
CA SER A 102 28.46 4.84 -36.40
C SER A 102 27.41 4.71 -35.28
N TYR A 103 27.57 5.44 -34.17
CA TYR A 103 26.57 5.52 -33.09
C TYR A 103 25.38 6.43 -33.44
N ALA A 104 24.82 6.25 -34.63
CA ALA A 104 23.61 6.89 -35.13
C ALA A 104 22.53 5.81 -35.37
N THR A 105 21.29 6.21 -35.63
CA THR A 105 20.21 5.25 -35.92
C THR A 105 20.62 4.32 -37.08
N PRO A 106 20.56 2.99 -36.89
CA PRO A 106 21.09 2.05 -37.85
C PRO A 106 20.15 1.89 -39.05
N ALA A 107 20.73 1.84 -40.25
CA ALA A 107 19.98 1.61 -41.48
C ALA A 107 19.53 0.15 -41.58
N VAL A 108 18.51 -0.13 -42.40
CA VAL A 108 18.14 -1.50 -42.75
C VAL A 108 19.33 -2.16 -43.42
N TYR A 109 19.68 -3.35 -42.93
CA TYR A 109 20.79 -4.13 -43.48
C TYR A 109 20.39 -4.66 -44.86
N SER A 110 21.28 -4.51 -45.83
CA SER A 110 21.03 -4.84 -47.24
C SER A 110 21.78 -6.10 -47.70
N GLY A 111 22.36 -6.87 -46.77
CA GLY A 111 23.01 -8.15 -47.08
C GLY A 111 22.03 -9.32 -47.11
N ASP A 112 22.55 -10.51 -47.43
CA ASP A 112 21.75 -11.74 -47.61
C ASP A 112 21.38 -12.37 -46.26
N VAL A 113 20.44 -11.76 -45.54
CA VAL A 113 19.85 -12.32 -44.31
C VAL A 113 18.33 -12.28 -44.36
N ASP A 114 17.70 -13.35 -43.91
CA ASP A 114 16.24 -13.46 -43.85
C ASP A 114 15.78 -13.78 -42.42
N LEU A 115 14.72 -13.10 -41.97
CA LEU A 115 14.13 -13.30 -40.65
C LEU A 115 12.77 -14.00 -40.81
N TYR A 116 12.76 -15.33 -40.61
CA TYR A 116 11.56 -16.15 -40.75
C TYR A 116 10.89 -16.38 -39.39
N PRO A 117 9.68 -15.87 -39.17
CA PRO A 117 9.02 -15.92 -37.87
C PRO A 117 8.59 -17.34 -37.49
N ILE A 118 8.76 -17.69 -36.23
CA ILE A 118 8.17 -18.87 -35.59
C ILE A 118 6.96 -18.37 -34.80
N ALA A 119 5.76 -18.51 -35.40
CA ALA A 119 4.54 -17.91 -34.88
C ALA A 119 4.19 -18.39 -33.46
N ALA A 120 4.46 -19.66 -33.13
CA ALA A 120 4.18 -20.22 -31.81
C ALA A 120 5.01 -19.56 -30.68
N GLY A 121 6.17 -18.98 -31.01
CA GLY A 121 7.02 -18.25 -30.05
C GLY A 121 6.92 -16.74 -30.16
N THR A 122 5.99 -16.21 -30.96
CA THR A 122 5.86 -14.78 -31.24
C THR A 122 4.53 -14.26 -30.71
N TYR A 123 4.56 -13.23 -29.85
CA TYR A 123 3.35 -12.69 -29.22
C TYR A 123 3.51 -11.23 -28.79
N VAL A 124 2.39 -10.53 -28.65
CA VAL A 124 2.28 -9.28 -27.89
C VAL A 124 1.24 -9.50 -26.79
N ASN A 125 1.58 -9.18 -25.55
CA ASN A 125 0.64 -9.18 -24.44
C ASN A 125 0.75 -7.88 -23.64
N SER A 126 -0.06 -7.74 -22.59
CA SER A 126 -0.16 -6.51 -21.79
C SER A 126 1.11 -6.13 -21.01
N THR A 127 2.14 -6.98 -21.02
CA THR A 127 3.39 -6.77 -20.26
C THR A 127 4.64 -6.86 -21.13
N HIS A 128 4.64 -7.75 -22.12
CA HIS A 128 5.79 -8.06 -22.96
C HIS A 128 5.37 -8.37 -24.39
N TYR A 129 6.30 -8.23 -25.31
CA TYR A 129 6.24 -8.87 -26.61
C TYR A 129 7.43 -9.82 -26.75
N ALA A 130 7.24 -10.89 -27.52
CA ALA A 130 8.30 -11.79 -27.92
C ALA A 130 8.35 -11.92 -29.43
N ALA A 131 9.55 -11.87 -30.00
CA ALA A 131 9.84 -12.25 -31.38
C ALA A 131 10.68 -13.52 -31.35
N THR A 132 10.14 -14.64 -31.83
CA THR A 132 10.92 -15.86 -32.07
C THR A 132 11.00 -16.08 -33.57
N PHE A 133 12.21 -16.20 -34.11
CA PHE A 133 12.42 -16.33 -35.56
C PHE A 133 13.69 -17.10 -35.87
N LEU A 134 13.68 -17.79 -37.01
CA LEU A 134 14.87 -18.32 -37.67
C LEU A 134 15.53 -17.18 -38.45
N CYS A 135 16.78 -16.90 -38.14
CA CYS A 135 17.64 -15.96 -38.84
C CYS A 135 18.53 -16.75 -39.81
N ALA A 136 18.15 -16.80 -41.09
CA ALA A 136 18.92 -17.48 -42.12
C ALA A 136 20.03 -16.57 -42.64
N GLY A 137 21.25 -17.10 -42.75
CA GLY A 137 22.42 -16.34 -43.23
C GLY A 137 23.07 -15.41 -42.20
N CYS A 138 22.63 -15.43 -40.93
CA CYS A 138 23.03 -14.46 -39.92
C CYS A 138 24.34 -14.75 -39.19
N ILE A 139 24.96 -15.92 -39.40
CA ILE A 139 26.29 -16.26 -38.89
C ILE A 139 27.28 -16.29 -40.06
N THR A 140 28.20 -15.34 -40.08
CA THR A 140 29.21 -15.14 -41.14
C THR A 140 30.55 -15.80 -40.84
N ASN A 141 30.76 -16.27 -39.61
CA ASN A 141 32.02 -16.87 -39.14
C ASN A 141 33.22 -15.92 -39.31
N ASP A 142 33.02 -14.65 -39.00
CA ASP A 142 34.03 -13.60 -38.99
C ASP A 142 33.75 -12.63 -37.84
N ASP A 143 34.49 -11.52 -37.79
CA ASP A 143 34.35 -10.53 -36.73
C ASP A 143 32.97 -9.85 -36.76
N ASP A 144 32.24 -9.80 -37.86
CA ASP A 144 30.95 -9.08 -37.94
C ASP A 144 29.84 -9.79 -37.16
N THR A 145 30.00 -11.10 -36.96
CA THR A 145 29.15 -11.91 -36.07
C THR A 145 29.99 -12.49 -34.93
N PHE A 146 30.38 -13.75 -35.03
CA PHE A 146 31.39 -14.37 -34.18
C PHE A 146 32.05 -15.53 -34.94
N LEU A 147 33.26 -15.90 -34.52
CA LEU A 147 33.92 -17.10 -35.03
C LEU A 147 33.23 -18.34 -34.47
N THR A 148 32.86 -19.29 -35.31
CA THR A 148 32.23 -20.56 -34.91
C THR A 148 33.15 -21.45 -34.07
N THR A 149 34.45 -21.13 -34.03
CA THR A 149 35.45 -21.75 -33.16
C THR A 149 35.54 -21.11 -31.78
N GLU A 150 34.86 -19.99 -31.55
CA GLU A 150 34.85 -19.30 -30.26
C GLU A 150 33.93 -20.03 -29.27
N ALA A 151 34.46 -20.43 -28.12
CA ALA A 151 33.66 -21.13 -27.12
C ALA A 151 32.61 -20.22 -26.45
N ARG A 152 32.91 -18.92 -26.35
CA ARG A 152 32.09 -17.97 -25.58
C ARG A 152 32.11 -16.52 -26.12
N PRO A 153 31.50 -16.26 -27.29
CA PRO A 153 31.41 -14.91 -27.85
C PRO A 153 30.70 -13.93 -26.91
N ILE A 154 31.10 -12.67 -26.99
CA ILE A 154 30.46 -11.57 -26.28
C ILE A 154 29.46 -10.90 -27.22
N LEU A 155 28.19 -10.98 -26.85
CA LEU A 155 27.06 -10.39 -27.57
C LEU A 155 26.55 -9.14 -26.84
N GLY A 156 25.83 -8.31 -27.56
CA GLY A 156 25.36 -7.01 -27.10
C GLY A 156 23.85 -7.00 -27.06
N TRP A 157 23.27 -6.29 -26.10
CA TRP A 157 21.82 -6.15 -25.98
C TRP A 157 21.44 -4.69 -25.76
N ALA A 158 20.24 -4.32 -26.23
CA ALA A 158 19.69 -3.00 -26.02
C ALA A 158 18.16 -3.01 -26.11
N TYR A 159 17.49 -2.16 -25.33
CA TYR A 159 16.06 -1.91 -25.53
C TYR A 159 15.60 -0.52 -25.06
N SER A 160 14.43 -0.13 -25.56
CA SER A 160 13.73 1.11 -25.28
C SER A 160 12.27 0.80 -24.91
N SER A 161 11.75 1.48 -23.90
CA SER A 161 10.31 1.50 -23.58
C SER A 161 9.52 2.50 -24.44
N THR A 162 10.20 3.38 -25.17
CA THR A 162 9.57 4.35 -26.09
C THR A 162 9.30 3.70 -27.43
N ALA A 163 8.09 3.92 -27.97
CA ALA A 163 7.66 3.47 -29.29
C ALA A 163 8.56 3.97 -30.42
N VAL A 164 8.72 3.16 -31.46
CA VAL A 164 9.22 3.62 -32.76
C VAL A 164 8.21 4.54 -33.43
N THR A 165 8.69 5.48 -34.27
CA THR A 165 7.85 6.54 -34.86
C THR A 165 6.75 5.99 -35.77
N ASP A 166 7.08 4.99 -36.58
CA ASP A 166 6.12 4.21 -37.38
C ASP A 166 6.32 2.73 -37.06
N SER A 167 5.35 2.11 -36.39
CA SER A 167 5.43 0.71 -35.97
C SER A 167 5.19 -0.28 -37.10
N ALA A 168 4.63 0.14 -38.24
CA ALA A 168 4.38 -0.73 -39.38
C ALA A 168 5.55 -0.76 -40.38
N ASP A 169 6.44 0.22 -40.32
CA ASP A 169 7.59 0.33 -41.23
C ASP A 169 8.84 -0.37 -40.67
N ALA A 170 9.28 -1.44 -41.32
CA ALA A 170 10.50 -2.17 -40.96
C ALA A 170 11.79 -1.32 -41.05
N SER A 171 11.74 -0.14 -41.69
CA SER A 171 12.82 0.84 -41.82
C SER A 171 12.77 1.99 -40.80
N THR A 172 11.72 2.04 -39.98
CA THR A 172 11.48 3.06 -38.95
C THR A 172 12.71 3.42 -38.12
N ALA A 173 12.82 4.69 -37.73
CA ALA A 173 13.94 5.15 -36.93
C ALA A 173 13.85 4.62 -35.49
N LEU A 174 14.91 3.96 -35.02
CA LEU A 174 15.04 3.56 -33.62
C LEU A 174 15.50 4.76 -32.79
N ASN A 175 14.69 5.15 -31.81
CA ASN A 175 15.09 6.11 -30.78
C ASN A 175 16.17 5.50 -29.86
N TYR A 176 16.83 6.32 -29.04
CA TYR A 176 17.87 5.83 -28.11
C TYR A 176 17.32 4.76 -27.14
N HIS A 177 18.08 3.67 -26.93
CA HIS A 177 17.76 2.55 -26.03
C HIS A 177 17.89 2.94 -24.54
N SER A 178 17.01 3.84 -24.10
CA SER A 178 17.04 4.45 -22.77
C SER A 178 16.71 3.51 -21.62
N ALA A 179 16.13 2.34 -21.90
CA ALA A 179 15.72 1.39 -20.86
C ALA A 179 16.86 0.47 -20.42
N GLY A 180 17.81 0.17 -21.30
CA GLY A 180 19.01 -0.58 -20.95
C GLY A 180 19.82 -0.99 -22.17
N PHE A 181 21.12 -1.19 -21.96
CA PHE A 181 22.03 -1.82 -22.91
C PHE A 181 23.25 -2.38 -22.18
N GLY A 182 23.93 -3.35 -22.79
CA GLY A 182 25.15 -3.94 -22.24
C GLY A 182 25.68 -5.07 -23.10
N GLY A 183 26.68 -5.80 -22.60
CA GLY A 183 27.20 -7.00 -23.23
C GLY A 183 27.16 -8.21 -22.30
N PHE A 184 27.07 -9.41 -22.85
CA PHE A 184 27.08 -10.67 -22.13
C PHE A 184 27.84 -11.75 -22.91
N GLY A 185 28.50 -12.67 -22.21
CA GLY A 185 29.10 -13.86 -22.82
C GLY A 185 28.08 -14.98 -23.02
N LEU A 186 28.02 -15.55 -24.22
CA LEU A 186 27.16 -16.70 -24.52
C LEU A 186 28.00 -17.95 -24.71
N THR A 187 27.73 -19.03 -23.97
CA THR A 187 28.43 -20.31 -24.16
C THR A 187 27.79 -21.06 -25.33
N LEU A 188 28.46 -21.15 -26.49
CA LEU A 188 27.85 -21.69 -27.72
C LEU A 188 27.38 -23.15 -27.56
N SER A 189 28.12 -23.97 -26.81
CA SER A 189 27.74 -25.37 -26.59
C SER A 189 26.40 -25.53 -25.88
N ASP A 190 25.99 -24.56 -25.06
CA ASP A 190 24.72 -24.60 -24.33
C ASP A 190 23.53 -24.26 -25.24
N ALA A 191 23.78 -23.55 -26.34
CA ALA A 191 22.79 -23.24 -27.36
C ALA A 191 22.62 -24.38 -28.40
N MET A 192 23.55 -25.33 -28.47
CA MET A 192 23.54 -26.40 -29.48
C MET A 192 22.52 -27.50 -29.15
N SER A 193 21.80 -27.98 -30.17
CA SER A 193 20.82 -29.07 -30.00
C SER A 193 20.64 -29.91 -31.25
N ALA A 194 20.56 -31.24 -31.06
CA ALA A 194 20.13 -32.18 -32.11
C ALA A 194 18.69 -31.94 -32.61
N GLN A 195 17.87 -31.20 -31.86
CA GLN A 195 16.50 -30.85 -32.24
C GLN A 195 16.42 -29.58 -33.11
N TYR A 196 17.55 -28.93 -33.39
CA TYR A 196 17.58 -27.66 -34.12
C TYR A 196 16.82 -27.71 -35.44
N ASP A 197 17.03 -28.72 -36.28
CA ASP A 197 16.35 -28.82 -37.58
C ASP A 197 14.83 -28.96 -37.42
N THR A 198 14.38 -29.65 -36.37
CA THR A 198 12.96 -29.76 -36.03
C THR A 198 12.40 -28.40 -35.62
N TRP A 199 13.19 -27.61 -34.90
CA TRP A 199 12.80 -26.27 -34.47
C TRP A 199 12.82 -25.25 -35.60
N ALA A 200 13.83 -25.29 -36.46
CA ALA A 200 13.97 -24.41 -37.61
C ALA A 200 12.83 -24.63 -38.62
N ALA A 201 12.35 -25.87 -38.77
CA ALA A 201 11.19 -26.20 -39.60
C ALA A 201 9.85 -25.59 -39.11
N MET A 202 9.80 -25.03 -37.90
CA MET A 202 8.62 -24.28 -37.43
C MET A 202 8.55 -22.85 -38.00
N ALA A 203 9.62 -22.37 -38.63
CA ALA A 203 9.66 -21.02 -39.20
C ALA A 203 8.83 -20.94 -40.48
N ASP A 204 8.06 -19.85 -40.62
CA ASP A 204 7.34 -19.56 -41.86
C ASP A 204 8.30 -18.98 -42.91
N THR A 205 8.83 -19.85 -43.77
CA THR A 205 9.77 -19.45 -44.83
C THR A 205 9.09 -18.75 -46.02
N THR A 206 7.77 -18.52 -45.97
CA THR A 206 7.04 -17.84 -47.04
C THR A 206 6.99 -16.32 -46.89
N SER A 207 7.39 -15.80 -45.72
CA SER A 207 7.41 -14.37 -45.40
C SER A 207 8.66 -13.99 -44.60
N SER A 208 9.68 -13.43 -45.26
CA SER A 208 10.93 -13.01 -44.61
C SER A 208 10.87 -11.62 -43.94
N THR A 209 9.68 -11.01 -43.80
CA THR A 209 9.50 -9.74 -43.07
C THR A 209 8.06 -9.58 -42.51
N PRO A 210 7.87 -9.09 -41.26
CA PRO A 210 6.56 -9.00 -40.55
C PRO A 210 5.57 -7.92 -41.04
N PRO A 211 4.28 -7.92 -40.59
CA PRO A 211 3.74 -8.45 -39.31
C PRO A 211 3.17 -9.87 -39.36
N VAL A 212 3.48 -10.67 -38.34
CA VAL A 212 2.81 -11.96 -38.07
C VAL A 212 1.89 -11.83 -36.86
N THR A 213 0.63 -12.23 -37.03
CA THR A 213 -0.35 -12.40 -35.95
C THR A 213 -0.30 -13.84 -35.41
N GLY A 214 -0.10 -13.99 -34.10
CA GLY A 214 -0.02 -15.31 -33.45
C GLY A 214 -1.32 -16.12 -33.63
N GLY A 215 -1.18 -17.43 -33.87
CA GLY A 215 -2.29 -18.33 -34.15
C GLY A 215 -3.30 -18.47 -32.99
N ASN A 216 -4.56 -18.26 -33.32
CA ASN A 216 -5.71 -18.33 -32.42
C ASN A 216 -6.02 -19.79 -32.04
N SER A 217 -5.60 -20.23 -30.84
CA SER A 217 -6.04 -21.51 -30.26
C SER A 217 -6.97 -21.25 -29.06
N THR A 218 -8.25 -21.50 -29.29
CA THR A 218 -9.30 -21.56 -28.29
C THR A 218 -9.22 -22.86 -27.50
N VAL A 219 -8.66 -22.81 -26.28
CA VAL A 219 -9.04 -23.48 -25.01
C VAL A 219 -7.91 -23.14 -24.02
N PRO A 220 -8.20 -22.71 -22.77
CA PRO A 220 -7.30 -21.86 -21.98
C PRO A 220 -6.20 -22.66 -21.29
N GLY A 221 -4.94 -22.37 -21.64
CA GLY A 221 -3.74 -22.83 -20.96
C GLY A 221 -2.99 -21.64 -20.38
N ASN A 222 -2.98 -21.55 -19.05
CA ASN A 222 -2.40 -20.49 -18.25
C ASN A 222 -0.85 -20.51 -18.37
N SER A 223 -0.26 -19.66 -19.21
CA SER A 223 1.20 -19.45 -19.20
C SER A 223 1.56 -18.55 -18.02
N THR A 224 1.66 -19.19 -16.86
CA THR A 224 2.16 -18.61 -15.61
C THR A 224 3.64 -18.90 -15.53
N THR A 225 4.46 -17.90 -15.20
CA THR A 225 5.75 -18.16 -14.54
C THR A 225 5.47 -19.20 -13.45
N PRO A 226 6.18 -20.35 -13.41
CA PRO A 226 5.83 -21.42 -12.49
C PRO A 226 5.77 -20.87 -11.06
N ILE A 227 4.59 -20.90 -10.45
CA ILE A 227 4.42 -20.44 -9.07
C ILE A 227 5.25 -21.37 -8.19
N THR A 228 6.29 -20.83 -7.57
CA THR A 228 7.15 -21.62 -6.69
C THR A 228 6.47 -21.86 -5.35
N HIS A 229 6.85 -22.92 -4.64
CA HIS A 229 6.35 -23.17 -3.28
C HIS A 229 7.46 -22.93 -2.27
N SER A 230 7.17 -22.17 -1.22
CA SER A 230 8.08 -22.03 -0.08
C SER A 230 8.13 -23.33 0.73
N ASN A 231 9.33 -23.71 1.17
CA ASN A 231 9.54 -24.86 2.05
C ASN A 231 9.26 -24.55 3.54
N THR A 232 8.87 -23.31 3.87
CA THR A 232 8.59 -22.87 5.25
C THR A 232 7.10 -22.64 5.45
N THR A 233 6.57 -23.09 6.58
CA THR A 233 5.19 -22.83 7.00
C THR A 233 5.14 -21.94 8.24
N TYR A 234 4.01 -21.26 8.44
CA TYR A 234 3.79 -20.36 9.57
C TYR A 234 2.42 -20.60 10.21
N ASP A 235 2.35 -20.48 11.53
CA ASP A 235 1.08 -20.53 12.26
C ASP A 235 0.20 -19.33 11.92
N TYR A 236 0.82 -18.17 11.66
CA TYR A 236 0.14 -16.97 11.20
C TYR A 236 0.86 -16.34 10.02
N ILE A 237 0.12 -16.10 8.94
CA ILE A 237 0.57 -15.23 7.85
C ILE A 237 -0.31 -13.98 7.87
N ILE A 238 0.31 -12.81 8.05
CA ILE A 238 -0.36 -11.51 8.08
C ILE A 238 0.02 -10.75 6.82
N ALA A 239 -0.98 -10.24 6.10
CA ALA A 239 -0.79 -9.48 4.88
C ALA A 239 -1.02 -7.99 5.09
N GLY A 240 0.04 -7.19 4.97
CA GLY A 240 0.06 -5.75 5.18
C GLY A 240 0.70 -5.39 6.51
N ALA A 241 1.80 -4.64 6.49
CA ALA A 241 2.49 -4.13 7.67
C ALA A 241 2.09 -2.69 7.99
N GLY A 242 0.80 -2.38 7.86
CA GLY A 242 0.20 -1.09 8.24
C GLY A 242 -0.03 -0.98 9.76
N PRO A 243 -0.80 0.05 10.20
CA PRO A 243 -1.08 0.26 11.63
C PRO A 243 -1.64 -0.96 12.35
N ALA A 244 -2.61 -1.68 11.75
CA ALA A 244 -3.18 -2.88 12.36
C ALA A 244 -2.26 -4.10 12.25
N GLY A 245 -1.68 -4.35 11.07
CA GLY A 245 -0.89 -5.56 10.82
C GLY A 245 0.34 -5.69 11.71
N LEU A 246 1.04 -4.58 11.99
CA LEU A 246 2.18 -4.56 12.91
C LEU A 246 1.78 -4.86 14.36
N VAL A 247 0.62 -4.34 14.81
CA VAL A 247 0.08 -4.65 16.15
C VAL A 247 -0.27 -6.13 16.25
N VAL A 248 -0.99 -6.66 15.26
CA VAL A 248 -1.40 -8.08 15.21
C VAL A 248 -0.17 -8.99 15.20
N ALA A 249 0.77 -8.74 14.30
CA ALA A 249 1.95 -9.59 14.14
C ALA A 249 2.83 -9.58 15.38
N GLY A 250 3.05 -8.40 15.99
CA GLY A 250 3.81 -8.29 17.24
C GLY A 250 3.17 -9.06 18.39
N ARG A 251 1.85 -8.88 18.59
CA ARG A 251 1.11 -9.55 19.66
C ARG A 251 1.04 -11.08 19.48
N LEU A 252 0.91 -11.55 18.24
CA LEU A 252 0.91 -13.00 17.97
C LEU A 252 2.32 -13.60 18.14
N ALA A 253 3.37 -12.92 17.70
CA ALA A 253 4.75 -13.40 17.86
C ALA A 253 5.15 -13.51 19.35
N GLU A 254 4.67 -12.59 20.21
CA GLU A 254 4.85 -12.64 21.67
C GLU A 254 4.27 -13.92 22.32
N THR A 255 3.37 -14.64 21.65
CA THR A 255 2.84 -15.93 22.15
C THR A 255 3.77 -17.11 21.89
N GLY A 256 4.83 -16.93 21.09
CA GLY A 256 5.72 -17.99 20.63
C GLY A 256 5.30 -18.67 19.32
N ALA A 257 4.15 -18.29 18.74
CA ALA A 257 3.70 -18.79 17.43
C ALA A 257 4.63 -18.33 16.29
N SER A 258 4.75 -19.14 15.23
CA SER A 258 5.51 -18.75 14.04
C SER A 258 4.70 -17.76 13.18
N VAL A 259 5.26 -16.57 12.96
CA VAL A 259 4.58 -15.42 12.34
C VAL A 259 5.35 -14.91 11.13
N LEU A 260 4.68 -14.84 9.98
CA LEU A 260 5.14 -14.12 8.80
C LEU A 260 4.31 -12.86 8.59
N LEU A 261 4.95 -11.71 8.60
CA LEU A 261 4.36 -10.42 8.22
C LEU A 261 4.82 -10.05 6.81
N LEU A 262 3.87 -9.92 5.89
CA LEU A 262 4.11 -9.53 4.50
C LEU A 262 3.83 -8.04 4.33
N GLU A 263 4.70 -7.35 3.62
CA GLU A 263 4.52 -5.95 3.23
C GLU A 263 4.87 -5.79 1.76
N ARG A 264 3.97 -5.17 0.99
CA ARG A 264 4.19 -4.96 -0.44
C ARG A 264 5.26 -3.91 -0.72
N GLY A 265 5.43 -2.95 0.17
CA GLY A 265 6.38 -1.85 0.03
C GLY A 265 7.74 -2.13 0.66
N GLY A 266 8.63 -1.16 0.48
CA GLY A 266 9.97 -1.17 1.09
C GLY A 266 9.98 -0.68 2.54
N ALA A 267 11.20 -0.53 3.07
CA ALA A 267 11.43 0.04 4.39
C ALA A 267 11.09 1.54 4.45
N SER A 268 10.59 2.02 5.59
CA SER A 268 10.15 3.41 5.77
C SER A 268 11.14 4.25 6.58
N THR A 269 11.36 3.90 7.85
CA THR A 269 12.30 4.62 8.72
C THR A 269 13.73 4.26 8.40
N TYR A 270 14.67 5.12 8.77
CA TYR A 270 16.09 4.84 8.60
C TYR A 270 16.52 3.58 9.35
N SER A 271 16.01 3.40 10.59
CA SER A 271 16.29 2.21 11.42
C SER A 271 15.80 0.90 10.79
N THR A 272 14.75 0.95 9.97
CA THR A 272 14.27 -0.21 9.21
C THR A 272 14.98 -0.41 7.87
N GLY A 273 15.96 0.43 7.55
CA GLY A 273 16.72 0.38 6.28
C GLY A 273 16.22 1.33 5.20
N GLY A 274 15.23 2.20 5.49
CA GLY A 274 14.72 3.20 4.54
C GLY A 274 15.78 4.24 4.17
N LYS A 275 15.73 4.72 2.91
CA LYS A 275 16.73 5.64 2.34
C LYS A 275 16.17 6.91 1.69
N ALA A 276 14.86 7.16 1.85
CA ALA A 276 14.22 8.43 1.51
C ALA A 276 14.64 9.55 2.49
N THR A 277 15.92 9.87 2.55
CA THR A 277 16.51 10.82 3.52
C THR A 277 16.15 12.26 3.20
N VAL A 278 16.12 13.11 4.23
CA VAL A 278 15.97 14.56 4.05
C VAL A 278 17.31 15.19 3.65
N SER A 279 17.27 16.28 2.87
CA SER A 279 18.48 16.91 2.30
C SER A 279 19.47 17.44 3.35
N TRP A 280 19.00 17.71 4.56
CA TRP A 280 19.79 18.26 5.66
C TRP A 280 20.24 17.20 6.68
N ASN A 281 19.80 15.94 6.56
CA ASN A 281 20.21 14.86 7.46
C ASN A 281 20.07 13.48 6.80
N SER A 282 21.20 12.79 6.62
CA SER A 282 21.30 11.47 5.98
C SER A 282 21.05 10.28 6.92
N SER A 283 20.78 10.53 8.21
CA SER A 283 20.53 9.50 9.24
C SER A 283 19.06 9.37 9.63
N VAL A 284 18.16 10.10 8.97
CA VAL A 284 16.72 9.99 9.11
C VAL A 284 16.02 10.07 7.76
N THR A 285 14.87 9.42 7.64
CA THR A 285 14.04 9.56 6.44
C THR A 285 13.03 10.70 6.58
N GLN A 286 12.43 11.11 5.46
CA GLN A 286 11.30 12.03 5.46
C GLN A 286 10.11 11.54 6.28
N TYR A 287 10.03 10.24 6.55
CA TYR A 287 8.98 9.67 7.39
C TYR A 287 9.32 9.68 8.88
N ASP A 288 10.60 9.77 9.24
CA ASP A 288 11.06 9.85 10.62
C ASP A 288 10.75 11.21 11.26
N VAL A 289 10.86 12.29 10.47
CA VAL A 289 10.79 13.67 10.97
C VAL A 289 9.33 14.16 11.04
N PRO A 290 8.80 14.52 12.23
CA PRO A 290 7.41 14.91 12.38
C PRO A 290 6.96 16.11 11.55
N SER A 291 7.82 17.11 11.37
CA SER A 291 7.50 18.28 10.54
C SER A 291 7.21 17.92 9.09
N MET A 292 7.92 16.94 8.54
CA MET A 292 7.72 16.47 7.16
C MET A 292 6.35 15.83 6.96
N ALA A 293 5.71 15.28 8.01
CA ALA A 293 4.42 14.59 7.92
C ALA A 293 3.31 15.41 7.25
N TYR A 294 3.31 16.74 7.44
CA TYR A 294 2.33 17.62 6.81
C TYR A 294 2.72 18.05 5.38
N TYR A 295 4.01 17.89 5.03
CA TYR A 295 4.62 18.36 3.79
C TYR A 295 5.20 17.22 2.93
N LEU A 296 4.80 15.97 3.17
CA LEU A 296 5.24 14.82 2.39
C LEU A 296 4.93 14.96 0.89
N SER A 297 3.92 15.74 0.51
CA SER A 297 3.66 16.05 -0.91
C SER A 297 4.76 16.86 -1.60
N SER A 298 5.71 17.44 -0.84
CA SER A 298 6.91 18.09 -1.37
C SER A 298 8.16 17.21 -1.33
N ALA A 299 8.04 15.96 -0.88
CA ALA A 299 9.10 14.98 -0.93
C ALA A 299 9.55 14.69 -2.36
N ALA A 300 10.83 14.39 -2.54
CA ALA A 300 11.38 14.00 -3.84
C ALA A 300 11.03 12.55 -4.22
N GLU A 301 10.91 11.67 -3.23
CA GLU A 301 10.53 10.27 -3.42
C GLU A 301 9.04 10.09 -3.05
N THR A 302 8.27 9.50 -3.97
CA THR A 302 6.80 9.30 -3.87
C THR A 302 6.38 7.83 -4.06
N THR A 303 7.34 6.90 -4.06
CA THR A 303 7.13 5.45 -4.27
C THR A 303 6.37 4.79 -3.12
N GLU A 304 6.16 5.49 -2.02
CA GLU A 304 5.46 5.03 -0.83
C GLU A 304 3.94 4.96 -0.98
N TYR A 305 3.36 5.43 -2.08
CA TYR A 305 1.92 5.38 -2.30
C TYR A 305 1.50 4.18 -3.14
N CYS A 306 0.33 3.64 -2.80
CA CYS A 306 -0.26 2.58 -3.57
C CYS A 306 -0.76 3.09 -4.92
N THR A 307 -0.40 2.40 -6.01
CA THR A 307 -0.78 2.76 -7.39
C THR A 307 -2.05 2.07 -7.89
N ASP A 308 -2.61 1.19 -7.06
CA ASP A 308 -3.62 0.21 -7.45
C ASP A 308 -4.85 0.21 -6.53
N THR A 309 -5.05 1.32 -5.81
CA THR A 309 -6.15 1.56 -4.87
C THR A 309 -7.08 2.67 -5.35
N ALA A 310 -8.35 2.63 -4.92
CA ALA A 310 -9.39 3.59 -5.34
C ALA A 310 -9.13 5.05 -4.89
N SER A 311 -8.20 5.22 -3.95
CA SER A 311 -7.76 6.50 -3.42
C SER A 311 -6.33 6.34 -2.86
N GLN A 312 -5.79 7.41 -2.29
CA GLN A 312 -4.46 7.41 -1.70
C GLN A 312 -4.38 6.44 -0.51
N ALA A 313 -3.37 5.59 -0.53
CA ALA A 313 -2.99 4.71 0.57
C ALA A 313 -1.47 4.57 0.60
N GLY A 314 -0.90 4.30 1.79
CA GLY A 314 0.54 4.08 1.96
C GLY A 314 0.91 2.61 1.77
N CYS A 315 1.91 2.37 0.93
CA CYS A 315 2.44 1.08 0.54
C CYS A 315 3.95 1.04 0.75
N ILE A 316 4.28 1.09 2.03
CA ILE A 316 5.60 1.10 2.64
C ILE A 316 5.44 0.47 4.03
N LEU A 317 6.51 -0.04 4.64
CA LEU A 317 6.45 -0.54 6.02
C LEU A 317 5.85 0.50 6.99
N GLY A 318 4.73 0.17 7.64
CA GLY A 318 3.92 1.09 8.47
C GLY A 318 2.70 1.69 7.76
N GLY A 319 2.58 1.49 6.45
CA GLY A 319 1.44 1.86 5.61
C GLY A 319 1.01 3.31 5.75
N GLY A 320 -0.30 3.54 5.84
CA GLY A 320 -0.89 4.87 6.06
C GLY A 320 -0.33 5.61 7.30
N GLY A 321 0.18 4.89 8.31
CA GLY A 321 0.79 5.48 9.50
C GLY A 321 2.11 6.22 9.24
N MET A 322 2.78 5.95 8.11
CA MET A 322 4.02 6.62 7.72
C MET A 322 3.81 7.82 6.80
N VAL A 323 2.69 7.82 6.07
CA VAL A 323 2.38 8.86 5.07
C VAL A 323 1.30 9.85 5.54
N ASN A 324 0.77 9.67 6.76
CA ASN A 324 -0.21 10.59 7.33
C ASN A 324 0.44 11.81 8.01
N ALA A 325 -0.42 12.76 8.38
CA ALA A 325 -0.06 13.98 9.09
C ALA A 325 -0.05 13.83 10.63
N LEU A 326 0.17 12.62 11.15
CA LEU A 326 0.40 12.30 12.57
C LEU A 326 -0.76 12.52 13.56
N MET A 327 -1.90 13.04 13.11
CA MET A 327 -3.06 13.27 13.99
C MET A 327 -3.52 11.96 14.63
N PHE A 328 -3.60 11.95 15.96
CA PHE A 328 -3.76 10.74 16.75
C PHE A 328 -4.83 10.90 17.83
N VAL A 329 -6.07 10.94 17.37
CA VAL A 329 -7.24 11.15 18.22
C VAL A 329 -7.64 9.83 18.87
N ALA A 330 -7.54 9.74 20.20
CA ALA A 330 -8.05 8.59 20.94
C ALA A 330 -9.57 8.46 20.73
N PRO A 331 -10.08 7.24 20.47
CA PRO A 331 -11.51 7.03 20.24
C PRO A 331 -12.31 7.35 21.50
N GLN A 332 -13.48 7.97 21.34
CA GLN A 332 -14.44 8.07 22.43
C GLN A 332 -15.21 6.75 22.58
N ASP A 333 -15.78 6.49 23.75
CA ASP A 333 -16.56 5.28 24.04
C ASP A 333 -17.68 5.08 23.01
N LYS A 334 -18.32 6.20 22.61
CA LYS A 334 -19.40 6.20 21.61
C LYS A 334 -18.99 5.62 20.26
N ASP A 335 -17.72 5.78 19.84
CA ASP A 335 -17.24 5.26 18.56
C ASP A 335 -17.32 3.72 18.50
N PHE A 336 -17.18 3.05 19.65
CA PHE A 336 -17.41 1.62 19.80
C PHE A 336 -18.88 1.31 20.18
N ASP A 337 -19.51 2.15 20.99
CA ASP A 337 -20.82 1.84 21.54
C ASP A 337 -21.99 1.96 20.56
N ASP A 338 -21.87 2.75 19.49
CA ASP A 338 -22.94 2.90 18.50
C ASP A 338 -23.08 1.67 17.59
N LYS A 339 -22.20 1.52 16.58
CA LYS A 339 -22.38 0.55 15.48
C LYS A 339 -21.65 -0.78 15.63
N TRP A 340 -20.73 -0.92 16.58
CA TRP A 340 -20.03 -2.20 16.77
C TRP A 340 -20.94 -3.25 17.40
N PRO A 341 -20.76 -4.54 17.08
CA PRO A 341 -21.53 -5.62 17.70
C PRO A 341 -21.17 -5.81 19.18
N ALA A 342 -21.97 -6.63 19.88
CA ALA A 342 -21.64 -7.06 21.25
C ALA A 342 -20.26 -7.76 21.29
N GLY A 343 -19.48 -7.53 22.35
CA GLY A 343 -18.11 -8.03 22.47
C GLY A 343 -17.03 -7.09 21.90
N TRP A 344 -17.45 -5.95 21.31
CA TRP A 344 -16.64 -4.87 20.77
C TRP A 344 -17.06 -3.48 21.26
N LYS A 345 -17.95 -3.41 22.25
CA LYS A 345 -18.36 -2.16 22.88
C LYS A 345 -17.18 -1.55 23.65
N SER A 346 -17.28 -0.28 24.04
CA SER A 346 -16.21 0.46 24.76
C SER A 346 -15.65 -0.34 25.94
N ALA A 347 -16.54 -0.92 26.75
CA ALA A 347 -16.19 -1.78 27.86
C ALA A 347 -15.43 -3.07 27.45
N ASP A 348 -15.74 -3.64 26.29
CA ASP A 348 -15.10 -4.85 25.77
C ASP A 348 -13.69 -4.58 25.21
N VAL A 349 -13.47 -3.36 24.68
CA VAL A 349 -12.18 -2.94 24.10
C VAL A 349 -11.29 -2.21 25.11
N ALA A 350 -11.79 -1.84 26.29
CA ALA A 350 -11.07 -1.04 27.28
C ALA A 350 -9.68 -1.61 27.64
N ALA A 351 -9.58 -2.92 27.86
CA ALA A 351 -8.30 -3.57 28.15
C ALA A 351 -7.33 -3.52 26.97
N ALA A 352 -7.84 -3.71 25.74
CA ALA A 352 -7.05 -3.59 24.51
C ALA A 352 -6.56 -2.15 24.30
N SER A 353 -7.43 -1.16 24.54
CA SER A 353 -7.10 0.26 24.51
C SER A 353 -5.99 0.61 25.50
N GLN A 354 -6.10 0.16 26.75
CA GLN A 354 -5.07 0.38 27.77
C GLN A 354 -3.72 -0.22 27.36
N ARG A 355 -3.70 -1.47 26.87
CA ARG A 355 -2.46 -2.11 26.40
C ARG A 355 -1.84 -1.35 25.22
N PHE A 356 -2.68 -0.95 24.27
CA PHE A 356 -2.23 -0.20 23.10
C PHE A 356 -1.57 1.12 23.49
N PHE A 357 -2.27 1.97 24.24
CA PHE A 357 -1.75 3.30 24.60
C PHE A 357 -0.58 3.24 25.59
N ALA A 358 -0.44 2.16 26.36
CA ALA A 358 0.76 1.93 27.16
C ALA A 358 2.01 1.69 26.29
N ARG A 359 1.86 1.04 25.12
CA ARG A 359 2.96 0.79 24.17
C ARG A 359 3.16 1.93 23.19
N ASN A 360 2.08 2.58 22.76
CA ASN A 360 2.08 3.65 21.77
C ASN A 360 1.32 4.88 22.27
N PRO A 361 1.86 5.64 23.22
CA PRO A 361 1.22 6.84 23.75
C PRO A 361 1.14 7.94 22.70
N ALA A 362 0.15 8.82 22.86
CA ALA A 362 0.04 10.09 22.15
C ALA A 362 0.84 11.19 22.89
N THR A 363 1.15 12.28 22.20
CA THR A 363 1.65 13.51 22.81
C THR A 363 1.08 14.74 22.11
N ASP A 364 0.81 15.80 22.87
CA ASP A 364 0.49 17.14 22.38
C ASP A 364 1.62 18.15 22.67
N LEU A 365 2.73 17.67 23.25
CA LEU A 365 3.92 18.42 23.61
C LEU A 365 5.17 17.56 23.27
N PRO A 366 5.51 17.44 21.98
CA PRO A 366 6.57 16.51 21.54
C PRO A 366 8.00 17.00 21.80
N SER A 367 8.20 18.30 22.02
CA SER A 367 9.52 18.92 22.23
C SER A 367 10.02 18.67 23.65
N ALA A 368 11.24 18.15 23.79
CA ALA A 368 11.80 17.75 25.08
C ALA A 368 12.09 18.92 26.04
N ASP A 369 12.22 20.15 25.52
CA ASP A 369 12.36 21.38 26.30
C ASP A 369 11.05 21.89 26.94
N GLY A 370 9.94 21.17 26.72
CA GLY A 370 8.63 21.50 27.27
C GLY A 370 7.96 22.71 26.60
N GLN A 371 8.45 23.14 25.43
CA GLN A 371 7.87 24.24 24.67
C GLN A 371 7.01 23.74 23.51
N ARG A 372 6.05 24.58 23.09
CA ARG A 372 5.36 24.43 21.81
C ARG A 372 5.80 25.57 20.89
N TYR A 373 6.04 25.24 19.62
CA TYR A 373 6.49 26.22 18.63
C TYR A 373 5.34 26.64 17.73
N ASP A 374 5.48 27.84 17.13
CA ASP A 374 4.54 28.39 16.15
C ASP A 374 3.10 28.51 16.69
N GLN A 375 2.94 29.11 17.87
CA GLN A 375 1.68 29.12 18.63
C GLN A 375 0.68 30.22 18.24
N ASP A 376 1.05 31.22 17.43
CA ASP A 376 0.17 32.36 17.10
C ASP A 376 -1.23 31.92 16.62
N ALA A 377 -1.30 30.90 15.76
CA ALA A 377 -2.58 30.38 15.28
C ALA A 377 -3.39 29.68 16.38
N TYR A 378 -2.73 28.99 17.31
CA TYR A 378 -3.38 28.42 18.47
C TYR A 378 -3.94 29.51 19.37
N ASP A 379 -3.16 30.53 19.69
CA ASP A 379 -3.55 31.61 20.62
C ASP A 379 -4.76 32.40 20.09
N VAL A 380 -4.76 32.72 18.79
CA VAL A 380 -5.87 33.42 18.14
C VAL A 380 -7.14 32.54 18.10
N LEU A 381 -7.01 31.26 17.71
CA LEU A 381 -8.16 30.36 17.59
C LEU A 381 -8.74 29.96 18.94
N SER A 382 -7.91 29.61 19.91
CA SER A 382 -8.34 29.23 21.26
C SER A 382 -9.12 30.37 21.91
N SER A 383 -8.61 31.60 21.82
CA SER A 383 -9.31 32.81 22.29
C SER A 383 -10.64 33.01 21.58
N PHE A 384 -10.68 32.86 20.26
CA PHE A 384 -11.90 32.96 19.47
C PHE A 384 -12.94 31.90 19.85
N LEU A 385 -12.51 30.64 19.99
CA LEU A 385 -13.38 29.51 20.33
C LEU A 385 -13.92 29.65 21.77
N SER A 386 -13.08 30.02 22.74
CA SER A 386 -13.50 30.29 24.12
C SER A 386 -14.52 31.43 24.22
N ALA A 387 -14.31 32.53 23.49
CA ALA A 387 -15.29 33.62 23.42
C ALA A 387 -16.64 33.23 22.79
N ASN A 388 -16.67 32.06 22.13
CA ASN A 388 -17.85 31.50 21.47
C ASN A 388 -18.36 30.21 22.14
N GLY A 389 -17.96 29.96 23.39
CA GLY A 389 -18.52 28.92 24.24
C GLY A 389 -17.85 27.56 24.13
N PHE A 390 -16.71 27.44 23.45
CA PHE A 390 -15.93 26.22 23.46
C PHE A 390 -15.01 26.17 24.67
N SER A 391 -14.78 24.97 25.20
CA SER A 391 -13.86 24.73 26.32
C SER A 391 -12.56 24.10 25.86
N SER A 392 -11.45 24.46 26.51
CA SER A 392 -10.19 23.72 26.33
C SER A 392 -10.27 22.40 27.07
N VAL A 393 -9.81 21.32 26.45
CA VAL A 393 -9.68 19.99 27.05
C VAL A 393 -8.32 19.39 26.72
N ASP A 394 -7.90 18.40 27.50
CA ASP A 394 -6.81 17.51 27.09
C ASP A 394 -7.40 16.38 26.23
N ALA A 395 -7.33 16.52 24.90
CA ALA A 395 -7.95 15.53 24.00
C ALA A 395 -7.33 14.12 24.08
N ILE A 396 -6.17 13.97 24.71
CA ILE A 396 -5.51 12.67 24.95
C ILE A 396 -6.12 12.01 26.19
N ASN A 397 -6.24 12.75 27.29
CA ASN A 397 -6.69 12.22 28.58
C ASN A 397 -8.22 12.29 28.77
N GLU A 398 -8.92 13.11 28.00
CA GLU A 398 -10.37 13.31 28.03
C GLU A 398 -11.02 12.93 26.68
N PRO A 399 -10.84 11.69 26.18
CA PRO A 399 -11.27 11.31 24.84
C PRO A 399 -12.78 11.37 24.63
N ASN A 400 -13.58 11.27 25.69
CA ASN A 400 -15.04 11.37 25.61
C ASN A 400 -15.56 12.81 25.48
N GLU A 401 -14.74 13.83 25.73
CA GLU A 401 -15.12 15.22 25.53
C GLU A 401 -14.97 15.61 24.05
N LYS A 402 -16.11 15.75 23.37
CA LYS A 402 -16.20 16.01 21.92
C LYS A 402 -17.26 17.04 21.51
N ILE A 403 -17.90 17.71 22.49
CA ILE A 403 -18.95 18.70 22.24
C ILE A 403 -18.46 20.08 22.64
N ASP A 404 -18.25 20.95 21.65
CA ASP A 404 -17.80 22.33 21.86
C ASP A 404 -16.50 22.42 22.65
N VAL A 405 -15.50 21.67 22.20
CA VAL A 405 -14.18 21.62 22.83
C VAL A 405 -13.05 21.86 21.83
N PHE A 406 -11.92 22.35 22.30
CA PHE A 406 -10.67 22.43 21.55
C PHE A 406 -9.49 21.96 22.39
N SER A 407 -8.41 21.59 21.71
CA SER A 407 -7.17 21.10 22.31
C SER A 407 -5.98 21.48 21.44
N HIS A 408 -4.79 21.46 22.03
CA HIS A 408 -3.59 21.24 21.23
C HIS A 408 -3.70 19.92 20.45
N PRO A 409 -3.11 19.82 19.25
CA PRO A 409 -3.24 18.62 18.44
C PRO A 409 -2.63 17.39 19.12
N PRO A 410 -3.39 16.30 19.32
CA PRO A 410 -2.80 15.04 19.74
C PRO A 410 -2.07 14.39 18.56
N TRP A 411 -0.79 14.07 18.72
CA TRP A 411 0.03 13.46 17.70
C TRP A 411 0.57 12.09 18.09
N ASN A 412 0.80 11.25 17.08
CA ASN A 412 1.52 9.98 17.22
C ASN A 412 3.03 10.23 17.07
N ILE A 413 3.61 10.92 18.05
CA ILE A 413 5.03 11.32 18.09
C ILE A 413 5.63 10.80 19.37
N GLN A 414 6.86 10.29 19.29
CA GLN A 414 7.61 9.78 20.44
C GLN A 414 9.06 10.21 20.31
N ASN A 415 9.62 10.76 21.39
CA ASN A 415 11.02 11.19 21.46
C ASN A 415 11.42 12.11 20.30
N GLY A 416 10.57 13.09 19.95
CA GLY A 416 10.81 14.05 18.86
C GLY A 416 10.76 13.46 17.44
N MET A 417 10.33 12.19 17.28
CA MET A 417 10.22 11.51 15.99
C MET A 417 8.81 10.96 15.75
N ARG A 418 8.46 10.64 14.50
CA ARG A 418 7.23 9.90 14.19
C ARG A 418 7.19 8.61 15.03
N GLY A 419 6.09 8.40 15.75
CA GLY A 419 5.81 7.19 16.52
C GLY A 419 5.12 6.12 15.69
N GLY A 420 4.31 5.29 16.35
CA GLY A 420 3.52 4.24 15.71
C GLY A 420 4.18 2.85 15.74
N PRO A 421 3.45 1.81 15.27
CA PRO A 421 3.86 0.41 15.44
C PRO A 421 5.21 0.01 14.83
N VAL A 422 5.71 0.77 13.84
CA VAL A 422 7.07 0.57 13.31
C VAL A 422 8.13 0.81 14.39
N LYS A 423 7.87 1.72 15.34
CA LYS A 423 8.79 2.04 16.45
C LYS A 423 8.35 1.46 17.79
N THR A 424 7.10 1.02 17.94
CA THR A 424 6.58 0.54 19.24
C THR A 424 6.26 -0.95 19.29
N TYR A 425 5.94 -1.59 18.16
CA TYR A 425 5.60 -3.02 18.11
C TYR A 425 6.67 -3.85 17.39
N LEU A 426 7.13 -3.40 16.21
CA LEU A 426 8.14 -4.12 15.43
C LEU A 426 9.44 -4.39 16.21
N PRO A 427 10.03 -3.41 16.94
CA PRO A 427 11.30 -3.63 17.63
C PRO A 427 11.23 -4.67 18.75
N LEU A 428 10.02 -4.96 19.25
CA LEU A 428 9.81 -5.99 20.28
C LEU A 428 10.00 -7.40 19.72
N VAL A 429 9.74 -7.60 18.43
CA VAL A 429 9.64 -8.94 17.81
C VAL A 429 10.59 -9.18 16.65
N GLU A 430 11.17 -8.14 16.05
CA GLU A 430 11.99 -8.26 14.83
C GLU A 430 13.22 -9.18 14.99
N ASN A 431 13.73 -9.33 16.22
CA ASN A 431 14.85 -10.21 16.55
C ASN A 431 14.43 -11.58 17.09
N MET A 432 13.12 -11.86 17.20
CA MET A 432 12.63 -13.16 17.65
C MET A 432 12.74 -14.21 16.53
N SER A 433 13.20 -15.42 16.84
CA SER A 433 13.37 -16.49 15.85
C SER A 433 12.07 -17.00 15.22
N ASN A 434 10.93 -16.76 15.87
CA ASN A 434 9.60 -17.14 15.40
C ASN A 434 8.89 -16.03 14.61
N PHE A 435 9.53 -14.88 14.36
CA PHE A 435 8.97 -13.79 13.58
C PHE A 435 9.79 -13.53 12.30
N LYS A 436 9.10 -13.31 11.18
CA LYS A 436 9.71 -12.92 9.91
C LYS A 436 8.94 -11.77 9.28
N LEU A 437 9.64 -10.72 8.88
CA LEU A 437 9.13 -9.64 8.02
C LEU A 437 9.61 -9.86 6.58
N SER A 438 8.70 -9.79 5.61
CA SER A 438 9.01 -9.85 4.18
C SER A 438 8.56 -8.55 3.51
N LEU A 439 9.51 -7.68 3.20
CA LEU A 439 9.28 -6.44 2.45
C LEU A 439 9.23 -6.71 0.95
N ASN A 440 8.71 -5.76 0.17
CA ASN A 440 8.56 -5.89 -1.29
C ASN A 440 7.89 -7.21 -1.70
N THR A 441 6.92 -7.65 -0.91
CA THR A 441 6.21 -8.92 -1.06
C THR A 441 4.71 -8.65 -1.05
N LYS A 442 4.11 -8.55 -2.23
CA LYS A 442 2.69 -8.22 -2.40
C LYS A 442 1.85 -9.49 -2.32
N MET A 443 0.92 -9.57 -1.36
CA MET A 443 -0.07 -10.64 -1.37
C MET A 443 -1.04 -10.46 -2.54
N ILE A 444 -1.20 -11.52 -3.34
CA ILE A 444 -2.12 -11.58 -4.48
C ILE A 444 -3.48 -12.14 -4.02
N ARG A 445 -3.48 -13.32 -3.40
CA ARG A 445 -4.69 -14.00 -2.93
C ARG A 445 -4.42 -14.99 -1.80
N ALA A 446 -5.47 -15.37 -1.08
CA ALA A 446 -5.47 -16.56 -0.25
C ALA A 446 -5.66 -17.80 -1.13
N VAL A 447 -4.82 -18.81 -0.95
CA VAL A 447 -4.91 -20.11 -1.63
C VAL A 447 -5.79 -21.02 -0.79
N ARG A 448 -6.92 -21.47 -1.34
CA ARG A 448 -7.92 -22.24 -0.59
C ARG A 448 -8.50 -23.40 -1.38
N ASN A 449 -9.00 -24.39 -0.63
CA ASN A 449 -9.85 -25.47 -1.11
C ASN A 449 -11.09 -25.50 -0.20
N GLY A 450 -12.26 -25.19 -0.78
CA GLY A 450 -13.47 -24.98 -0.01
C GLY A 450 -13.29 -23.86 1.03
N THR A 451 -13.53 -24.19 2.30
CA THR A 451 -13.50 -23.28 3.45
C THR A 451 -12.11 -23.08 4.06
N TRP A 452 -11.14 -23.93 3.72
CA TRP A 452 -9.81 -23.93 4.31
C TRP A 452 -8.79 -23.20 3.44
N VAL A 453 -8.10 -22.21 4.02
CA VAL A 453 -6.97 -21.53 3.40
C VAL A 453 -5.68 -22.28 3.73
N SER A 454 -5.03 -22.87 2.72
CA SER A 454 -3.77 -23.62 2.88
C SER A 454 -2.53 -22.74 2.84
N GLY A 455 -2.64 -21.51 2.32
CA GLY A 455 -1.53 -20.58 2.22
C GLY A 455 -1.94 -19.28 1.52
N VAL A 456 -0.93 -18.51 1.13
CA VAL A 456 -1.09 -17.28 0.36
C VAL A 456 -0.21 -17.30 -0.88
N GLU A 457 -0.70 -16.73 -1.97
CA GLU A 457 0.11 -16.45 -3.15
C GLU A 457 0.63 -15.02 -3.03
N VAL A 458 1.93 -14.84 -3.20
CA VAL A 458 2.63 -13.55 -3.15
C VAL A 458 3.39 -13.30 -4.44
N GLU A 459 3.46 -12.04 -4.84
CA GLU A 459 4.38 -11.52 -5.85
C GLU A 459 5.60 -10.94 -5.11
N LEU A 460 6.79 -11.40 -5.49
CA LEU A 460 8.07 -10.99 -4.93
C LEU A 460 8.61 -9.74 -5.66
N ALA A 461 9.68 -9.15 -5.13
CA ALA A 461 10.29 -7.94 -5.67
C ALA A 461 10.76 -8.06 -7.13
N ASP A 462 11.07 -9.28 -7.58
CA ASP A 462 11.47 -9.59 -8.96
C ASP A 462 10.28 -9.90 -9.89
N GLY A 463 9.05 -9.73 -9.40
CA GLY A 463 7.81 -10.02 -10.12
C GLY A 463 7.43 -11.50 -10.16
N THR A 464 8.23 -12.41 -9.58
CA THR A 464 7.90 -13.83 -9.53
C THR A 464 6.84 -14.13 -8.48
N HIS A 465 6.05 -15.19 -8.69
CA HIS A 465 5.02 -15.61 -7.76
C HIS A 465 5.49 -16.80 -6.92
N GLN A 466 5.13 -16.78 -5.63
CA GLN A 466 5.39 -17.85 -4.68
C GLN A 466 4.16 -18.14 -3.81
N ILE A 467 3.91 -19.42 -3.53
CA ILE A 467 2.95 -19.85 -2.50
C ILE A 467 3.67 -20.11 -1.19
N ILE A 468 3.21 -19.46 -0.13
CA ILE A 468 3.67 -19.65 1.24
C ILE A 468 2.55 -20.31 2.03
N SER A 469 2.80 -21.50 2.57
CA SER A 469 1.77 -22.29 3.25
C SER A 469 1.66 -21.93 4.73
N VAL A 470 0.46 -22.03 5.28
CA VAL A 470 0.27 -21.98 6.73
C VAL A 470 0.56 -23.35 7.36
N THR A 471 0.77 -23.40 8.68
CA THR A 471 0.85 -24.67 9.43
C THR A 471 -0.44 -25.47 9.18
N GLN A 472 -0.28 -26.72 8.78
CA GLN A 472 -1.40 -27.57 8.40
C GLN A 472 -2.40 -27.70 9.57
N THR A 473 -3.69 -27.61 9.29
CA THR A 473 -4.82 -27.73 10.24
C THR A 473 -4.99 -26.65 11.31
N THR A 474 -3.93 -25.92 11.69
CA THR A 474 -3.98 -24.92 12.77
C THR A 474 -3.72 -23.49 12.31
N GLY A 475 -2.99 -23.34 11.20
CA GLY A 475 -2.50 -22.07 10.73
C GLY A 475 -3.60 -21.14 10.23
N LYS A 476 -3.35 -19.84 10.31
CA LYS A 476 -4.33 -18.77 10.05
C LYS A 476 -3.74 -17.71 9.13
N VAL A 477 -4.58 -17.17 8.26
CA VAL A 477 -4.24 -16.02 7.41
C VAL A 477 -5.02 -14.80 7.92
N ILE A 478 -4.33 -13.69 8.12
CA ILE A 478 -4.92 -12.44 8.58
C ILE A 478 -4.67 -11.35 7.53
N LEU A 479 -5.73 -10.85 6.93
CA LEU A 479 -5.66 -9.72 6.00
C LEU A 479 -5.65 -8.42 6.80
N ALA A 480 -4.57 -7.66 6.68
CA ALA A 480 -4.39 -6.34 7.27
C ALA A 480 -3.92 -5.32 6.20
N ALA A 481 -4.36 -5.53 4.95
CA ALA A 481 -3.91 -4.79 3.76
C ALA A 481 -4.62 -3.43 3.58
N GLY A 482 -5.61 -3.13 4.42
CA GLY A 482 -6.31 -1.86 4.46
C GLY A 482 -7.60 -1.85 3.63
N ALA A 483 -8.46 -0.87 3.93
CA ALA A 483 -9.84 -0.80 3.42
C ALA A 483 -9.98 -0.82 1.89
N LEU A 484 -8.94 -0.41 1.16
CA LEU A 484 -8.97 -0.33 -0.30
C LEU A 484 -8.28 -1.52 -0.98
N SER A 485 -7.38 -2.25 -0.32
CA SER A 485 -6.68 -3.40 -0.91
C SER A 485 -7.25 -4.75 -0.46
N THR A 486 -7.73 -4.86 0.78
CA THR A 486 -8.34 -6.09 1.30
C THR A 486 -9.50 -6.61 0.43
N PRO A 487 -10.41 -5.76 -0.10
CA PRO A 487 -11.46 -6.23 -1.00
C PRO A 487 -10.93 -6.95 -2.24
N ARG A 488 -9.87 -6.41 -2.88
CA ARG A 488 -9.26 -7.04 -4.05
C ARG A 488 -8.67 -8.42 -3.72
N ILE A 489 -7.95 -8.53 -2.60
CA ILE A 489 -7.38 -9.81 -2.16
C ILE A 489 -8.50 -10.85 -1.98
N LEU A 490 -9.64 -10.46 -1.39
CA LEU A 490 -10.79 -11.33 -1.23
C LEU A 490 -11.43 -11.70 -2.58
N PHE A 491 -11.62 -10.75 -3.49
CA PHE A 491 -12.12 -11.03 -4.85
C PHE A 491 -11.23 -12.04 -5.58
N TYR A 492 -9.91 -11.84 -5.51
CA TYR A 492 -8.90 -12.73 -6.09
C TYR A 492 -8.86 -14.11 -5.42
N SER A 493 -9.42 -14.22 -4.21
CA SER A 493 -9.59 -15.47 -3.47
C SER A 493 -10.96 -16.12 -3.73
N GLY A 494 -11.77 -15.60 -4.66
CA GLY A 494 -13.12 -16.08 -4.92
C GLY A 494 -14.10 -15.81 -3.77
N ILE A 495 -13.94 -14.68 -3.07
CA ILE A 495 -14.78 -14.25 -1.95
C ILE A 495 -15.25 -12.81 -2.20
N GLY A 496 -16.56 -12.60 -2.29
CA GLY A 496 -17.16 -11.29 -2.57
C GLY A 496 -18.35 -11.40 -3.51
N PRO A 497 -18.90 -10.26 -3.99
CA PRO A 497 -20.01 -10.29 -4.93
C PRO A 497 -19.58 -11.02 -6.22
N THR A 498 -20.40 -11.96 -6.69
CA THR A 498 -20.09 -12.79 -7.87
C THR A 498 -19.61 -11.98 -9.08
N GLU A 499 -20.22 -10.81 -9.33
CA GLU A 499 -19.82 -9.94 -10.44
C GLU A 499 -18.39 -9.38 -10.28
N GLN A 500 -17.93 -9.16 -9.06
CA GLN A 500 -16.53 -8.73 -8.80
C GLN A 500 -15.55 -9.90 -8.99
N ILE A 501 -15.93 -11.11 -8.56
CA ILE A 501 -15.10 -12.30 -8.78
C ILE A 501 -14.92 -12.58 -10.27
N LYS A 502 -15.96 -12.37 -11.09
CA LYS A 502 -15.89 -12.49 -12.55
C LYS A 502 -14.98 -11.44 -13.22
N THR A 503 -14.75 -10.30 -12.58
CA THR A 503 -13.85 -9.24 -13.08
C THR A 503 -12.39 -9.52 -12.76
N VAL A 504 -12.08 -10.51 -11.92
CA VAL A 504 -10.69 -10.90 -11.62
C VAL A 504 -9.96 -11.27 -12.92
N PRO A 505 -8.74 -10.73 -13.14
CA PRO A 505 -8.00 -10.97 -14.38
C PRO A 505 -7.64 -12.44 -14.53
N SER A 506 -7.62 -12.93 -15.78
CA SER A 506 -7.36 -14.35 -16.10
C SER A 506 -6.01 -14.89 -15.60
N GLY A 507 -5.03 -14.03 -15.36
CA GLY A 507 -3.72 -14.41 -14.80
C GLY A 507 -3.74 -14.75 -13.31
N VAL A 508 -4.85 -14.51 -12.61
CA VAL A 508 -5.02 -14.88 -11.20
C VAL A 508 -5.81 -16.17 -11.10
N THR A 509 -5.25 -17.17 -10.42
CA THR A 509 -5.91 -18.47 -10.26
C THR A 509 -7.05 -18.38 -9.25
N LEU A 510 -8.29 -18.41 -9.74
CA LEU A 510 -9.49 -18.49 -8.91
C LEU A 510 -9.79 -19.94 -8.47
N PRO A 511 -10.41 -20.14 -7.31
CA PRO A 511 -11.03 -21.42 -6.98
C PRO A 511 -12.19 -21.71 -7.95
N ASP A 512 -12.59 -22.99 -8.03
CA ASP A 512 -13.74 -23.40 -8.84
C ASP A 512 -14.97 -22.54 -8.49
N SER A 513 -15.76 -22.16 -9.51
CA SER A 513 -16.93 -21.31 -9.32
C SER A 513 -17.97 -21.86 -8.33
N SER A 514 -18.03 -23.19 -8.16
CA SER A 514 -18.86 -23.85 -7.16
C SER A 514 -18.39 -23.61 -5.72
N GLU A 515 -17.14 -23.18 -5.52
CA GLU A 515 -16.55 -22.84 -4.22
C GLU A 515 -16.55 -21.33 -3.95
N TRP A 516 -17.08 -20.48 -4.83
CA TRP A 516 -17.13 -19.05 -4.59
C TRP A 516 -18.01 -18.72 -3.39
N ILE A 517 -17.53 -17.80 -2.54
CA ILE A 517 -18.26 -17.37 -1.34
C ILE A 517 -18.84 -15.99 -1.62
N ASN A 518 -20.16 -15.92 -1.83
CA ASN A 518 -20.84 -14.66 -2.07
C ASN A 518 -21.02 -13.88 -0.76
N LEU A 519 -20.26 -12.79 -0.62
CA LEU A 519 -20.29 -11.87 0.51
C LEU A 519 -20.34 -10.42 0.02
N PRO A 520 -20.84 -9.46 0.82
CA PRO A 520 -20.90 -8.04 0.46
C PRO A 520 -19.52 -7.35 0.58
N VAL A 521 -18.44 -8.00 0.14
CA VAL A 521 -17.09 -7.44 0.10
C VAL A 521 -17.08 -6.20 -0.81
N GLY A 522 -16.43 -5.14 -0.33
CA GLY A 522 -16.35 -3.84 -0.98
C GLY A 522 -17.56 -2.94 -0.74
N LYS A 523 -18.68 -3.45 -0.20
CA LYS A 523 -19.90 -2.66 -0.05
C LYS A 523 -19.82 -1.62 1.07
N GLY A 524 -20.41 -0.45 0.83
CA GLY A 524 -20.65 0.55 1.87
C GLY A 524 -19.38 1.20 2.44
N VAL A 525 -18.34 1.40 1.61
CA VAL A 525 -17.15 2.14 2.01
C VAL A 525 -17.52 3.56 2.42
N LYS A 526 -16.97 4.00 3.55
CA LYS A 526 -17.14 5.35 4.09
C LYS A 526 -15.80 6.02 4.27
N ASP A 527 -15.79 7.34 4.20
CA ASP A 527 -14.64 8.18 4.51
C ASP A 527 -15.09 9.52 5.09
N HIS A 528 -14.22 10.15 5.87
CA HIS A 528 -14.42 11.53 6.28
C HIS A 528 -14.30 12.43 5.06
N THR A 529 -15.34 13.21 4.77
CA THR A 529 -15.18 14.31 3.82
C THR A 529 -14.49 15.46 4.53
N ILE A 530 -13.57 16.16 3.86
CA ILE A 530 -12.99 17.41 4.36
C ILE A 530 -13.46 18.55 3.46
N ILE A 531 -13.92 19.67 4.03
CA ILE A 531 -13.98 20.96 3.34
C ILE A 531 -13.01 21.96 3.98
N THR A 532 -12.49 22.90 3.21
CA THR A 532 -11.55 23.90 3.71
C THR A 532 -12.26 25.23 3.93
N ALA A 533 -12.33 25.67 5.18
CA ALA A 533 -12.76 27.03 5.53
C ALA A 533 -11.53 27.89 5.84
N THR A 534 -11.54 29.15 5.41
CA THR A 534 -10.44 30.10 5.64
C THR A 534 -10.94 31.30 6.43
N LEU A 535 -10.16 31.70 7.43
CA LEU A 535 -10.42 32.83 8.29
C LEU A 535 -9.30 33.87 8.16
N GLY A 536 -9.67 35.14 8.00
CA GLY A 536 -8.75 36.26 8.18
C GLY A 536 -8.68 36.69 9.64
N THR A 537 -7.52 37.13 10.11
CA THR A 537 -7.35 37.69 11.45
C THR A 537 -7.46 39.21 11.43
N LYS A 538 -8.05 39.79 12.48
CA LYS A 538 -8.05 41.24 12.71
C LYS A 538 -6.82 41.71 13.52
N SER A 539 -6.25 40.82 14.30
CA SER A 539 -4.94 40.98 14.94
C SER A 539 -3.84 40.43 14.04
N SER A 540 -2.62 40.95 14.19
CA SER A 540 -1.46 40.40 13.51
C SER A 540 -1.25 38.94 13.93
N LEU A 541 -1.06 38.05 12.96
CA LEU A 541 -0.65 36.67 13.14
C LEU A 541 0.48 36.41 12.15
N THR A 542 1.59 35.87 12.63
CA THR A 542 2.71 35.48 11.76
C THR A 542 2.62 33.99 11.44
N SER A 543 2.86 33.64 10.19
CA SER A 543 2.96 32.26 9.72
C SER A 543 4.40 31.91 9.39
N LEU A 544 4.81 30.70 9.73
CA LEU A 544 6.06 30.16 9.21
C LEU A 544 5.91 29.72 7.73
N ALA A 545 6.97 29.89 6.96
CA ALA A 545 7.03 29.38 5.59
C ALA A 545 7.19 27.84 5.60
N SER A 546 6.73 27.15 4.56
CA SER A 546 6.91 25.70 4.44
C SER A 546 8.39 25.28 4.48
N THR A 547 9.28 26.13 3.98
CA THR A 547 10.73 25.91 4.00
C THR A 547 11.31 25.83 5.42
N ASN A 548 10.68 26.42 6.44
CA ASN A 548 11.09 26.23 7.82
C ASN A 548 10.94 24.77 8.29
N PHE A 549 10.13 23.97 7.61
CA PHE A 549 9.87 22.57 7.91
C PHE A 549 10.61 21.62 6.97
N THR A 550 10.69 21.96 5.67
CA THR A 550 11.26 21.09 4.62
C THR A 550 12.75 21.32 4.38
N THR A 551 13.23 22.55 4.55
CA THR A 551 14.64 22.95 4.42
C THR A 551 15.02 23.86 5.60
N PRO A 552 14.99 23.32 6.84
CA PRO A 552 15.15 24.08 8.07
C PRO A 552 16.52 24.75 8.19
N SER A 553 16.59 25.79 9.02
CA SER A 553 17.85 26.43 9.42
C SER A 553 18.70 25.48 10.29
N GLU A 554 20.01 25.75 10.35
CA GLU A 554 20.94 25.02 11.23
C GLU A 554 20.50 25.06 12.70
N GLU A 555 19.93 26.17 13.16
CA GLU A 555 19.38 26.30 14.52
C GLU A 555 18.24 25.32 14.78
N SER A 556 17.27 25.23 13.86
CA SER A 556 16.17 24.27 13.97
C SER A 556 16.65 22.81 13.94
N VAL A 557 17.66 22.52 13.12
CA VAL A 557 18.29 21.18 13.08
C VAL A 557 19.04 20.88 14.38
N SER A 558 19.76 21.86 14.94
CA SER A 558 20.47 21.73 16.22
C SER A 558 19.51 21.44 17.36
N LEU A 559 18.42 22.20 17.50
CA LEU A 559 17.38 21.95 18.51
C LEU A 559 16.76 20.56 18.35
N TRP A 560 16.49 20.15 17.11
CA TRP A 560 15.92 18.82 16.85
C TRP A 560 16.86 17.69 17.23
N SER A 561 18.17 17.87 17.05
CA SER A 561 19.17 16.90 17.52
C SER A 561 19.20 16.73 19.05
N GLU A 562 18.67 17.72 19.78
CA GLU A 562 18.46 17.69 21.23
C GLU A 562 17.03 17.22 21.60
N GLY A 563 16.27 16.71 20.63
CA GLY A 563 14.88 16.26 20.82
C GLY A 563 13.87 17.38 20.99
N SER A 564 14.21 18.61 20.61
CA SER A 564 13.39 19.82 20.82
C SER A 564 13.17 20.61 19.53
N GLY A 565 12.38 21.67 19.58
CA GLY A 565 12.23 22.58 18.44
C GLY A 565 11.12 22.21 17.46
N LEU A 566 10.97 23.08 16.47
CA LEU A 566 9.90 23.05 15.46
C LEU A 566 9.78 21.72 14.70
N LEU A 567 10.90 21.01 14.49
CA LEU A 567 10.92 19.79 13.69
C LEU A 567 10.30 18.58 14.43
N THR A 568 10.08 18.69 15.74
CA THR A 568 9.47 17.64 16.57
C THR A 568 7.94 17.60 16.48
N GLN A 569 7.30 18.57 15.83
CA GLN A 569 5.85 18.69 15.70
C GLN A 569 5.40 18.67 14.22
N SER A 570 4.14 18.27 13.98
CA SER A 570 3.54 18.35 12.64
C SER A 570 2.98 19.76 12.35
N GLY A 571 2.30 19.93 11.22
CA GLY A 571 1.86 21.25 10.71
C GLY A 571 0.58 21.82 11.35
N GLN A 572 -0.15 21.03 12.13
CA GLN A 572 -1.39 21.46 12.81
C GLN A 572 -1.08 22.30 14.05
N ARG A 573 -1.98 23.21 14.42
CA ARG A 573 -1.82 24.10 15.60
C ARG A 573 -2.93 23.99 16.60
N LEU A 574 -4.15 23.68 16.16
CA LEU A 574 -5.30 23.48 17.03
C LEU A 574 -6.24 22.46 16.42
N ASN A 575 -6.86 21.66 17.29
CA ASN A 575 -7.99 20.82 16.93
C ASN A 575 -9.22 21.21 17.75
N PHE A 576 -10.40 21.12 17.15
CA PHE A 576 -11.67 21.27 17.86
C PHE A 576 -12.67 20.19 17.45
N TRP A 577 -13.63 19.93 18.33
CA TRP A 577 -14.73 19.01 18.08
C TRP A 577 -16.06 19.62 18.52
N THR A 578 -17.11 19.28 17.80
CA THR A 578 -18.49 19.48 18.21
C THR A 578 -19.38 18.41 17.58
N ALA A 579 -20.68 18.47 17.82
CA ALA A 579 -21.66 17.70 17.07
C ALA A 579 -22.83 18.58 16.66
N VAL A 580 -23.42 18.25 15.52
CA VAL A 580 -24.60 18.90 14.97
C VAL A 580 -25.69 17.85 14.74
N THR A 581 -26.95 18.25 14.79
CA THR A 581 -28.07 17.38 14.43
C THR A 581 -28.65 17.88 13.12
N SER A 582 -28.64 17.04 12.09
CA SER A 582 -29.13 17.42 10.77
C SER A 582 -30.67 17.48 10.78
N PRO A 583 -31.29 18.59 10.32
CA PRO A 583 -32.75 18.73 10.36
C PRO A 583 -33.53 17.70 9.55
N SER A 584 -33.00 17.23 8.41
CA SER A 584 -33.73 16.34 7.51
C SER A 584 -33.92 14.92 8.04
N ASP A 585 -32.96 14.39 8.81
CA ASP A 585 -32.97 13.01 9.31
C ASP A 585 -32.89 12.90 10.84
N GLY A 586 -32.69 14.02 11.54
CA GLY A 586 -32.56 14.06 13.01
C GLY A 586 -31.31 13.35 13.54
N GLN A 587 -30.37 12.97 12.67
CA GLN A 587 -29.17 12.24 13.07
C GLN A 587 -28.09 13.21 13.54
N THR A 588 -27.49 12.89 14.69
CA THR A 588 -26.32 13.60 15.20
C THR A 588 -25.07 13.16 14.45
N ARG A 589 -24.32 14.14 13.94
CA ARG A 589 -23.04 13.97 13.25
C ARG A 589 -21.97 14.79 13.96
N TYR A 590 -20.80 14.20 14.11
CA TYR A 590 -19.67 14.88 14.74
C TYR A 590 -18.90 15.72 13.73
N ILE A 591 -18.40 16.85 14.18
CA ILE A 591 -17.58 17.78 13.43
C ILE A 591 -16.20 17.83 14.07
N GLN A 592 -15.15 17.62 13.28
CA GLN A 592 -13.77 17.89 13.69
C GLN A 592 -13.22 19.05 12.88
N GLY A 593 -12.54 19.99 13.53
CA GLY A 593 -11.71 20.98 12.88
C GLY A 593 -10.24 20.72 13.15
N THR A 594 -9.42 20.74 12.10
CA THR A 594 -7.96 20.70 12.21
C THR A 594 -7.38 21.95 11.58
N CYS A 595 -6.68 22.73 12.37
CA CYS A 595 -6.34 24.11 12.03
C CYS A 595 -4.84 24.33 11.87
N ASN A 596 -4.46 25.19 10.93
CA ASN A 596 -3.10 25.70 10.80
C ASN A 596 -3.10 27.15 10.26
N SER A 597 -1.94 27.80 10.22
CA SER A 597 -1.77 29.05 9.47
C SER A 597 -1.02 28.77 8.16
N PRO A 598 -1.62 29.02 6.98
CA PRO A 598 -0.91 28.85 5.71
C PRO A 598 -0.12 30.09 5.26
N LYS A 599 -0.42 31.26 5.82
CA LYS A 599 0.25 32.55 5.55
C LYS A 599 -0.16 33.56 6.63
N ASP A 600 0.58 34.66 6.72
CA ASP A 600 0.30 35.74 7.66
C ASP A 600 -1.17 36.16 7.66
N ASN A 601 -1.68 36.42 8.85
CA ASN A 601 -3.05 36.87 9.12
C ASN A 601 -4.14 35.95 8.57
N THR A 602 -3.80 34.68 8.29
CA THR A 602 -4.72 33.70 7.72
C THR A 602 -4.69 32.44 8.55
N ILE A 603 -5.87 31.92 8.86
CA ILE A 603 -6.07 30.61 9.47
C ILE A 603 -6.86 29.75 8.50
N ARG A 604 -6.43 28.50 8.35
CA ARG A 604 -7.15 27.49 7.60
C ARG A 604 -7.71 26.44 8.55
N ILE A 605 -8.97 26.10 8.37
CA ILE A 605 -9.67 25.02 9.05
C ILE A 605 -9.95 23.94 8.01
N LYS A 606 -9.32 22.77 8.17
CA LYS A 606 -9.81 21.54 7.55
C LYS A 606 -10.98 21.05 8.40
N LEU A 607 -12.19 21.18 7.88
CA LEU A 607 -13.43 20.83 8.57
C LEU A 607 -13.90 19.46 8.08
N TYR A 608 -14.16 18.57 9.02
CA TYR A 608 -14.55 17.19 8.78
C TYR A 608 -15.96 16.99 9.32
N VAL A 609 -16.82 16.31 8.56
CA VAL A 609 -17.97 15.60 9.12
C VAL A 609 -17.54 14.15 9.32
N THR A 610 -17.73 13.65 10.54
CA THR A 610 -17.09 12.42 11.03
C THR A 610 -18.09 11.32 11.39
N HIS A 611 -18.10 10.84 12.63
CA HIS A 611 -19.04 9.81 13.08
C HIS A 611 -20.49 10.22 12.82
N GLY A 612 -21.30 9.27 12.33
CA GLY A 612 -22.72 9.47 12.00
C GLY A 612 -23.01 9.77 10.53
N VAL A 613 -22.01 9.87 9.64
CA VAL A 613 -22.25 10.03 8.19
C VAL A 613 -23.00 8.85 7.59
N THR A 614 -23.81 9.12 6.58
CA THR A 614 -24.61 8.10 5.87
C THR A 614 -24.24 7.92 4.41
N SER A 615 -23.52 8.87 3.82
CA SER A 615 -22.92 8.71 2.49
C SER A 615 -21.95 7.54 2.48
N SER A 616 -22.02 6.75 1.42
CA SER A 616 -21.12 5.64 1.18
C SER A 616 -21.11 5.33 -0.32
N ALA A 617 -20.10 4.56 -0.75
CA ALA A 617 -20.03 3.97 -2.07
C ALA A 617 -19.64 2.50 -1.93
N ASP A 618 -19.32 1.84 -3.05
CA ASP A 618 -18.68 0.53 -3.02
C ASP A 618 -17.27 0.61 -3.58
N VAL A 619 -16.35 -0.19 -3.03
CA VAL A 619 -15.06 -0.51 -3.64
C VAL A 619 -15.27 -1.70 -4.57
N VAL A 620 -15.00 -1.48 -5.85
CA VAL A 620 -15.12 -2.48 -6.92
C VAL A 620 -13.80 -2.59 -7.67
N LEU A 621 -13.61 -3.65 -8.43
CA LEU A 621 -12.54 -3.71 -9.42
C LEU A 621 -12.83 -2.76 -10.58
N ASP A 622 -11.77 -2.22 -11.17
CA ASP A 622 -11.81 -1.55 -12.45
C ASP A 622 -12.08 -2.54 -13.59
N THR A 623 -12.23 -2.04 -14.82
CA THR A 623 -12.51 -2.89 -15.97
C THR A 623 -11.39 -3.87 -16.30
N THR A 624 -10.15 -3.59 -15.88
CA THR A 624 -9.01 -4.51 -16.05
C THR A 624 -8.95 -5.59 -14.97
N GLY A 625 -9.71 -5.42 -13.88
CA GLY A 625 -9.65 -6.29 -12.71
C GLY A 625 -8.46 -6.04 -11.80
N LYS A 626 -7.52 -5.16 -12.16
CA LYS A 626 -6.22 -5.00 -11.47
C LYS A 626 -6.26 -3.94 -10.37
N LEU A 627 -7.06 -2.89 -10.56
CA LEU A 627 -7.15 -1.74 -9.66
C LEU A 627 -8.48 -1.80 -8.91
N THR A 628 -8.51 -1.27 -7.69
CA THR A 628 -9.81 -0.94 -7.07
C THR A 628 -10.22 0.48 -7.44
N GLN A 629 -11.51 0.71 -7.59
CA GLN A 629 -12.12 2.02 -7.80
C GLN A 629 -13.41 2.14 -6.98
N PHE A 630 -13.93 3.36 -6.82
CA PHE A 630 -15.25 3.55 -6.24
C PHE A 630 -16.34 3.43 -7.32
N SER A 631 -17.43 2.73 -7.02
CA SER A 631 -18.60 2.65 -7.90
C SER A 631 -19.38 3.97 -8.01
N GLY A 632 -19.09 4.92 -7.11
CA GLY A 632 -19.69 6.24 -7.01
C GLY A 632 -18.93 7.08 -5.98
N SER A 633 -19.44 8.27 -5.64
CA SER A 633 -18.80 9.10 -4.62
C SER A 633 -19.18 8.61 -3.21
N PRO A 634 -18.22 8.27 -2.33
CA PRO A 634 -18.51 7.96 -0.93
C PRO A 634 -18.85 9.20 -0.09
N TRP A 635 -18.73 10.40 -0.68
CA TRP A 635 -18.89 11.68 0.02
C TRP A 635 -20.15 12.43 -0.41
N LEU A 636 -20.80 13.09 0.56
CA LEU A 636 -21.84 14.10 0.37
C LEU A 636 -22.99 13.65 -0.57
N GLN A 637 -23.44 12.41 -0.44
CA GLN A 637 -24.55 11.83 -1.20
C GLN A 637 -25.90 12.06 -0.52
N THR A 638 -25.92 12.19 0.81
CA THR A 638 -27.16 12.36 1.58
C THR A 638 -27.35 13.81 2.02
N GLN A 639 -28.61 14.23 2.09
CA GLN A 639 -28.98 15.58 2.53
C GLN A 639 -28.54 15.84 3.98
N GLY A 640 -28.66 14.85 4.86
CA GLY A 640 -28.23 15.00 6.25
C GLY A 640 -26.72 15.23 6.41
N ASP A 641 -25.88 14.61 5.57
CA ASP A 641 -24.42 14.85 5.59
C ASP A 641 -24.07 16.26 5.08
N ILE A 642 -24.81 16.76 4.09
CA ILE A 642 -24.69 18.14 3.60
C ILE A 642 -25.10 19.13 4.70
N GLU A 643 -26.26 18.92 5.31
CA GLU A 643 -26.79 19.79 6.37
C GLU A 643 -25.87 19.87 7.58
N ALA A 644 -25.10 18.82 7.89
CA ALA A 644 -24.13 18.88 8.98
C ALA A 644 -23.09 19.98 8.77
N TYR A 645 -22.62 20.15 7.53
CA TYR A 645 -21.74 21.27 7.18
C TYR A 645 -22.49 22.60 7.24
N GLU A 646 -23.67 22.68 6.65
CA GLU A 646 -24.44 23.93 6.60
C GLU A 646 -24.75 24.46 8.00
N VAL A 647 -25.19 23.60 8.92
CA VAL A 647 -25.49 23.95 10.31
C VAL A 647 -24.24 24.44 11.06
N PHE A 648 -23.11 23.75 10.92
CA PHE A 648 -21.89 24.20 11.58
C PHE A 648 -21.35 25.49 10.97
N LEU A 649 -21.43 25.64 9.65
CA LEU A 649 -21.01 26.86 8.96
C LEU A 649 -21.89 28.05 9.30
N ASP A 650 -23.20 27.88 9.49
CA ASP A 650 -24.09 28.91 10.04
C ASP A 650 -23.62 29.38 11.42
N ARG A 651 -23.22 28.44 12.27
CA ARG A 651 -22.65 28.75 13.57
C ARG A 651 -21.34 29.54 13.44
N LEU A 652 -20.45 29.15 12.51
CA LEU A 652 -19.20 29.86 12.26
C LEU A 652 -19.43 31.28 11.71
N VAL A 653 -20.43 31.47 10.85
CA VAL A 653 -20.87 32.81 10.41
C VAL A 653 -21.32 33.64 11.60
N GLN A 654 -22.17 33.10 12.48
CA GLN A 654 -22.63 33.83 13.67
C GLN A 654 -21.48 34.21 14.60
N MET A 655 -20.51 33.32 14.82
CA MET A 655 -19.34 33.59 15.66
C MET A 655 -18.47 34.70 15.08
N THR A 656 -18.22 34.67 13.77
CA THR A 656 -17.33 35.64 13.10
C THR A 656 -17.98 37.01 12.86
N SER A 657 -19.31 37.07 12.79
CA SER A 657 -20.09 38.31 12.64
C SER A 657 -20.30 39.08 13.95
N LYS A 658 -19.92 38.54 15.11
CA LYS A 658 -19.99 39.28 16.39
C LYS A 658 -19.10 40.52 16.35
N ALA A 659 -19.56 41.62 16.96
CA ALA A 659 -18.81 42.88 17.00
C ALA A 659 -17.40 42.73 17.61
N ASN A 660 -17.26 41.85 18.61
CA ASN A 660 -15.98 41.54 19.26
C ASN A 660 -15.22 40.36 18.63
N SER A 661 -15.67 39.82 17.49
CA SER A 661 -14.94 38.74 16.80
C SER A 661 -13.56 39.23 16.33
N THR A 662 -12.54 38.43 16.59
CA THR A 662 -11.16 38.63 16.11
C THR A 662 -10.92 38.06 14.72
N LEU A 663 -11.88 37.31 14.18
CA LEU A 663 -11.77 36.59 12.91
C LEU A 663 -12.87 37.00 11.91
N THR A 664 -12.55 36.91 10.63
CA THR A 664 -13.48 37.12 9.50
C THR A 664 -13.48 35.90 8.59
N LEU A 665 -14.63 35.56 8.01
CA LEU A 665 -14.74 34.47 7.03
C LEU A 665 -14.27 34.92 5.65
N GLN A 666 -13.65 34.00 4.92
CA GLN A 666 -13.29 34.15 3.51
C GLN A 666 -14.04 33.12 2.65
N LEU A 667 -14.32 33.52 1.41
CA LEU A 667 -14.78 32.62 0.35
C LEU A 667 -13.61 31.81 -0.22
N SER A 668 -13.91 30.81 -1.03
CA SER A 668 -12.92 29.92 -1.66
C SER A 668 -11.89 30.65 -2.54
N ASP A 669 -12.22 31.83 -3.06
CA ASP A 669 -11.32 32.69 -3.84
C ASP A 669 -10.45 33.62 -2.97
N GLY A 670 -10.59 33.57 -1.64
CA GLY A 670 -9.88 34.39 -0.67
C GLY A 670 -10.51 35.76 -0.40
N SER A 671 -11.61 36.12 -1.08
CA SER A 671 -12.35 37.35 -0.78
C SER A 671 -13.10 37.25 0.55
N ALA A 672 -13.40 38.39 1.19
CA ALA A 672 -14.17 38.40 2.43
C ALA A 672 -15.61 37.93 2.18
N ALA A 673 -16.10 37.01 3.00
CA ALA A 673 -17.48 36.55 2.93
C ALA A 673 -18.45 37.70 3.32
N PRO A 674 -19.58 37.86 2.61
CA PRO A 674 -20.60 38.83 2.99
C PRO A 674 -21.13 38.58 4.41
N SER A 675 -21.33 39.65 5.20
CA SER A 675 -21.80 39.54 6.60
C SER A 675 -23.15 38.83 6.79
N ASN A 676 -23.96 38.73 5.74
CA ASN A 676 -25.27 38.10 5.73
C ASN A 676 -25.30 36.74 4.99
N ILE A 677 -24.13 36.18 4.64
CA ILE A 677 -24.07 34.84 4.02
C ILE A 677 -24.66 33.79 4.96
N THR A 678 -25.40 32.82 4.42
CA THR A 678 -25.89 31.67 5.19
C THR A 678 -24.88 30.53 5.15
N GLY A 679 -24.97 29.60 6.10
CA GLY A 679 -24.18 28.38 6.14
C GLY A 679 -24.33 27.54 4.88
N ALA A 680 -25.54 27.45 4.33
CA ALA A 680 -25.80 26.80 3.04
C ALA A 680 -25.12 27.50 1.85
N ALA A 681 -25.18 28.83 1.78
CA ALA A 681 -24.50 29.60 0.73
C ALA A 681 -22.97 29.51 0.86
N LEU A 682 -22.45 29.52 2.09
CA LEU A 682 -21.03 29.33 2.37
C LEU A 682 -20.59 27.91 2.04
N PHE A 683 -21.37 26.89 2.40
CA PHE A 683 -21.10 25.50 2.01
C PHE A 683 -21.05 25.35 0.50
N ALA A 684 -22.04 25.90 -0.23
CA ALA A 684 -22.06 25.86 -1.69
C ALA A 684 -20.80 26.51 -2.30
N ASN A 685 -20.29 27.59 -1.70
CA ASN A 685 -19.04 28.21 -2.11
C ASN A 685 -17.81 27.34 -1.79
N LEU A 686 -17.74 26.75 -0.60
CA LEU A 686 -16.59 25.97 -0.13
C LEU A 686 -16.59 24.52 -0.65
N LYS A 687 -17.70 24.00 -1.17
CA LYS A 687 -17.84 22.60 -1.62
C LYS A 687 -16.81 22.22 -2.68
N SER A 688 -16.37 23.16 -3.50
CA SER A 688 -15.29 22.95 -4.50
C SER A 688 -13.94 22.60 -3.86
N THR A 689 -13.74 22.91 -2.58
CA THR A 689 -12.54 22.57 -1.80
C THR A 689 -12.60 21.18 -1.18
N SER A 690 -13.68 20.43 -1.43
CA SER A 690 -13.89 19.11 -0.83
C SER A 690 -12.77 18.15 -1.21
N THR A 691 -12.27 17.40 -0.24
CA THR A 691 -11.27 16.37 -0.46
C THR A 691 -11.50 15.17 0.45
N THR A 692 -10.86 14.06 0.10
CA THR A 692 -10.84 12.83 0.88
C THR A 692 -10.18 13.05 2.25
N GLY A 693 -10.70 12.39 3.28
CA GLY A 693 -10.03 12.26 4.56
C GLY A 693 -8.93 11.21 4.55
N ALA A 694 -8.92 10.34 3.54
CA ALA A 694 -8.11 9.13 3.47
C ALA A 694 -8.30 8.23 4.70
N HIS A 695 -9.51 8.22 5.25
CA HIS A 695 -9.94 7.51 6.45
C HIS A 695 -10.93 6.38 6.11
N PHE A 696 -10.69 5.66 5.02
CA PHE A 696 -11.61 4.65 4.51
C PHE A 696 -11.86 3.49 5.48
N VAL A 697 -13.14 3.11 5.65
CA VAL A 697 -13.61 1.98 6.48
C VAL A 697 -14.76 1.22 5.81
N GLY A 698 -15.10 0.04 6.33
CA GLY A 698 -16.39 -0.62 6.09
C GLY A 698 -16.45 -1.64 4.95
N THR A 699 -15.41 -1.76 4.13
CA THR A 699 -15.41 -2.63 2.94
C THR A 699 -15.44 -4.13 3.23
N THR A 700 -15.17 -4.56 4.46
CA THR A 700 -15.39 -5.93 4.93
C THR A 700 -16.11 -5.91 6.28
N LYS A 701 -17.18 -5.12 6.36
CA LYS A 701 -17.94 -4.83 7.59
C LYS A 701 -18.09 -6.04 8.51
N MET A 702 -17.74 -5.84 9.78
CA MET A 702 -18.03 -6.76 10.87
C MET A 702 -19.50 -6.75 11.26
N GLY A 703 -20.07 -7.92 11.52
CA GLY A 703 -21.43 -8.03 12.04
C GLY A 703 -21.78 -9.45 12.46
N VAL A 704 -23.02 -9.62 12.94
CA VAL A 704 -23.59 -10.94 13.31
C VAL A 704 -24.50 -11.49 12.20
N ASP A 705 -24.81 -10.64 11.23
CA ASP A 705 -25.69 -10.87 10.09
C ASP A 705 -24.88 -11.38 8.88
N ASP A 706 -24.57 -12.69 8.90
CA ASP A 706 -23.82 -13.40 7.85
C ASP A 706 -24.27 -13.02 6.43
N GLY A 707 -23.39 -12.36 5.69
CA GLY A 707 -23.64 -11.85 4.34
C GLY A 707 -23.93 -12.90 3.28
N ARG A 708 -23.75 -14.20 3.57
CA ARG A 708 -24.12 -15.30 2.66
C ARG A 708 -25.63 -15.58 2.69
N THR A 709 -26.35 -15.08 3.69
CA THR A 709 -27.75 -15.41 3.93
C THR A 709 -28.65 -14.17 4.00
N GLY A 710 -29.81 -14.25 3.35
CA GLY A 710 -30.79 -13.15 3.35
C GLY A 710 -30.21 -11.83 2.85
N ASN A 711 -30.53 -10.74 3.55
CA ASN A 711 -29.97 -9.41 3.30
C ASN A 711 -28.83 -9.08 4.29
N GLY A 712 -28.05 -10.08 4.71
CA GLY A 712 -26.92 -9.89 5.62
C GLY A 712 -25.88 -8.93 5.05
N SER A 713 -25.29 -8.09 5.90
CA SER A 713 -24.32 -7.07 5.53
C SER A 713 -22.89 -7.38 5.99
N ALA A 714 -22.71 -8.42 6.82
CA ALA A 714 -21.41 -8.73 7.41
C ALA A 714 -20.54 -9.60 6.48
N VAL A 715 -19.28 -9.22 6.34
CA VAL A 715 -18.23 -10.01 5.68
C VAL A 715 -17.46 -10.85 6.70
N VAL A 716 -17.22 -10.28 7.88
CA VAL A 716 -16.56 -10.97 9.00
C VAL A 716 -17.46 -11.06 10.21
N ASP A 717 -17.30 -12.15 10.97
CA ASP A 717 -17.98 -12.34 12.26
C ASP A 717 -17.31 -11.53 13.39
N THR A 718 -17.83 -11.68 14.62
CA THR A 718 -17.34 -10.96 15.80
C THR A 718 -15.98 -11.44 16.31
N ASP A 719 -15.40 -12.47 15.72
CA ASP A 719 -14.03 -12.92 15.95
C ASP A 719 -13.11 -12.55 14.77
N THR A 720 -13.59 -11.63 13.92
CA THR A 720 -12.93 -11.10 12.72
C THR A 720 -12.71 -12.15 11.63
N LYS A 721 -13.36 -13.32 11.72
CA LYS A 721 -13.22 -14.40 10.75
C LYS A 721 -14.15 -14.17 9.57
N VAL A 722 -13.64 -14.38 8.35
CA VAL A 722 -14.42 -14.25 7.12
C VAL A 722 -15.48 -15.36 7.08
N TYR A 723 -16.74 -14.97 6.91
CA TYR A 723 -17.85 -15.92 6.82
C TYR A 723 -17.61 -16.93 5.69
N GLY A 724 -17.87 -18.21 5.96
CA GLY A 724 -17.62 -19.29 5.01
C GLY A 724 -16.16 -19.75 4.93
N THR A 725 -15.28 -19.28 5.83
CA THR A 725 -13.92 -19.78 5.95
C THR A 725 -13.63 -20.29 7.36
N ASP A 726 -12.63 -21.16 7.47
CA ASP A 726 -12.22 -21.76 8.75
C ASP A 726 -11.12 -20.96 9.44
N ASN A 727 -10.21 -20.36 8.66
CA ASN A 727 -8.95 -19.81 9.15
C ASN A 727 -8.51 -18.50 8.46
N LEU A 728 -9.41 -17.81 7.76
CA LEU A 728 -9.16 -16.49 7.17
C LEU A 728 -9.79 -15.38 8.02
N PHE A 729 -9.02 -14.36 8.35
CA PHE A 729 -9.43 -13.25 9.19
C PHE A 729 -9.15 -11.91 8.50
N VAL A 730 -9.88 -10.86 8.85
CA VAL A 730 -9.58 -9.48 8.44
C VAL A 730 -9.42 -8.62 9.67
N VAL A 731 -8.27 -7.97 9.80
CA VAL A 731 -7.95 -7.06 10.91
C VAL A 731 -7.28 -5.80 10.36
N ASP A 732 -8.12 -4.91 9.82
CA ASP A 732 -7.75 -3.54 9.43
C ASP A 732 -9.00 -2.65 9.37
N ALA A 733 -8.88 -1.43 8.86
CA ALA A 733 -9.97 -0.47 8.76
C ALA A 733 -11.21 -0.97 7.98
N SER A 734 -11.06 -1.94 7.06
CA SER A 734 -12.16 -2.55 6.30
C SER A 734 -13.23 -3.20 7.19
N MET A 735 -12.86 -3.78 8.34
CA MET A 735 -13.82 -4.46 9.23
C MET A 735 -14.67 -3.50 10.05
N HIS A 736 -14.27 -2.23 10.15
CA HIS A 736 -14.94 -1.25 10.99
C HIS A 736 -16.36 -0.97 10.45
N PRO A 737 -17.41 -1.08 11.28
CA PRO A 737 -18.78 -0.93 10.83
C PRO A 737 -19.18 0.53 10.58
N ASP A 738 -18.43 1.50 11.13
CA ASP A 738 -18.65 2.92 10.92
C ASP A 738 -17.38 3.76 11.14
N LEU A 739 -17.42 5.02 10.73
CA LEU A 739 -16.35 5.99 10.99
C LEU A 739 -16.32 6.41 12.46
N PRO A 740 -15.13 6.63 13.05
CA PRO A 740 -14.97 7.21 14.38
C PRO A 740 -15.12 8.74 14.34
N THR A 741 -15.13 9.36 15.52
CA THR A 741 -15.24 10.81 15.68
C THR A 741 -13.97 11.58 15.32
N GLY A 742 -12.82 10.90 15.28
CA GLY A 742 -11.53 11.50 14.93
C GLY A 742 -10.79 10.77 13.80
N ASN A 743 -9.52 11.08 13.58
CA ASN A 743 -8.71 10.36 12.60
C ASN A 743 -8.64 8.86 12.93
N THR A 744 -8.75 8.00 11.91
CA THR A 744 -9.00 6.56 12.09
C THR A 744 -7.84 5.75 12.64
N GLN A 745 -6.63 6.31 12.71
CA GLN A 745 -5.42 5.54 13.03
C GLN A 745 -5.50 4.87 14.41
N ALA A 746 -5.90 5.61 15.46
CA ALA A 746 -5.91 5.09 16.83
C ALA A 746 -6.95 3.99 17.03
N ILE A 747 -8.19 4.21 16.58
CA ILE A 747 -9.27 3.23 16.75
C ILE A 747 -8.97 1.91 16.02
N VAL A 748 -8.32 1.97 14.85
CA VAL A 748 -7.91 0.78 14.08
C VAL A 748 -6.89 -0.05 14.87
N MET A 749 -5.93 0.59 15.54
CA MET A 749 -4.93 -0.12 16.33
C MET A 749 -5.48 -0.66 17.66
N VAL A 750 -6.40 0.06 18.30
CA VAL A 750 -7.14 -0.45 19.47
C VAL A 750 -7.98 -1.68 19.09
N ALA A 751 -8.68 -1.62 17.95
CA ALA A 751 -9.44 -2.76 17.44
C ALA A 751 -8.52 -3.94 17.07
N ALA A 752 -7.32 -3.69 16.55
CA ALA A 752 -6.33 -4.73 16.26
C ALA A 752 -5.84 -5.46 17.54
N GLU A 753 -5.57 -4.73 18.63
CA GLU A 753 -5.26 -5.33 19.95
C GLU A 753 -6.40 -6.25 20.44
N ARG A 754 -7.65 -5.82 20.28
CA ARG A 754 -8.83 -6.63 20.65
C ARG A 754 -8.99 -7.86 19.74
N ALA A 755 -8.75 -7.70 18.44
CA ALA A 755 -8.84 -8.79 17.48
C ALA A 755 -7.89 -9.93 17.83
N VAL A 756 -6.69 -9.62 18.31
CA VAL A 756 -5.73 -10.66 18.73
C VAL A 756 -6.27 -11.47 19.91
N ASP A 757 -6.87 -10.82 20.93
CA ASP A 757 -7.49 -11.54 22.05
C ASP A 757 -8.60 -12.49 21.57
N LYS A 758 -9.39 -12.06 20.58
CA LYS A 758 -10.44 -12.85 19.94
C LYS A 758 -9.89 -14.05 19.17
N ILE A 759 -8.90 -13.83 18.30
CA ILE A 759 -8.26 -14.87 17.49
C ILE A 759 -7.56 -15.92 18.36
N LEU A 760 -6.89 -15.49 19.43
CA LEU A 760 -6.24 -16.39 20.39
C LEU A 760 -7.25 -17.17 21.24
N ALA A 761 -8.48 -16.70 21.40
CA ALA A 761 -9.52 -17.46 22.10
C ALA A 761 -10.09 -18.61 21.24
N LEU A 762 -9.88 -18.60 19.92
CA LEU A 762 -10.35 -19.64 19.00
C LEU A 762 -9.48 -20.90 19.00
N THR A 763 -8.26 -20.84 19.55
CA THR A 763 -7.32 -21.97 19.58
C THR A 763 -7.74 -23.02 20.62
N GLY A 764 -8.78 -23.78 20.27
CA GLY A 764 -9.31 -24.92 21.03
C GLY A 764 -10.27 -25.85 20.27
N GLY A 765 -10.62 -25.52 19.02
CA GLY A 765 -11.49 -26.35 18.18
C GLY A 765 -10.69 -27.18 17.17
N SER A 766 -10.69 -28.50 17.31
CA SER A 766 -10.18 -29.43 16.29
C SER A 766 -11.03 -29.35 15.01
N VAL A 767 -10.38 -29.28 13.85
CA VAL A 767 -11.02 -29.49 12.54
C VAL A 767 -11.52 -30.93 12.49
N GLY A 768 -12.84 -31.13 12.48
CA GLY A 768 -13.45 -32.43 12.28
C GLY A 768 -13.28 -32.87 10.83
N SER A 769 -12.49 -33.92 10.57
CA SER A 769 -12.44 -34.61 9.29
C SER A 769 -13.81 -35.26 9.00
N GLY A 770 -14.41 -34.94 7.85
CA GLY A 770 -15.74 -35.42 7.49
C GLY A 770 -15.83 -36.88 7.01
N SER A 771 -17.05 -37.41 7.02
CA SER A 771 -17.54 -38.42 6.06
C SER A 771 -19.08 -38.35 5.97
N GLY A 772 -19.62 -38.66 4.80
CA GLY A 772 -20.93 -38.20 4.34
C GLY A 772 -22.16 -39.08 4.66
N THR A 773 -23.29 -38.48 4.32
CA THR A 773 -24.60 -39.05 3.90
C THR A 773 -25.25 -40.18 4.70
N GLY A 774 -26.47 -39.91 5.19
CA GLY A 774 -27.43 -40.95 5.55
C GLY A 774 -28.72 -40.38 6.14
N THR A 775 -29.75 -40.26 5.31
CA THR A 775 -31.15 -40.02 5.70
C THR A 775 -31.65 -41.09 6.68
N GLY A 776 -32.41 -40.70 7.71
CA GLY A 776 -33.17 -41.63 8.53
C GLY A 776 -33.95 -40.92 9.65
N SER A 777 -35.27 -40.86 9.50
CA SER A 777 -36.22 -40.39 10.51
C SER A 777 -36.30 -41.32 11.72
N GLY A 778 -36.58 -40.77 12.91
CA GLY A 778 -37.33 -41.51 13.94
C GLY A 778 -36.87 -41.30 15.39
N GLY A 779 -37.71 -40.61 16.18
CA GLY A 779 -38.20 -41.16 17.45
C GLY A 779 -37.39 -41.01 18.74
N SER A 780 -37.86 -40.08 19.58
CA SER A 780 -38.07 -40.20 21.04
C SER A 780 -36.89 -40.04 22.03
N GLY A 781 -37.01 -39.01 22.87
CA GLY A 781 -37.13 -39.17 24.32
C GLY A 781 -35.85 -39.21 25.17
N SER A 782 -35.50 -38.08 25.80
CA SER A 782 -35.37 -37.97 27.27
C SER A 782 -34.89 -36.56 27.68
N GLN A 783 -35.45 -36.08 28.79
CA GLN A 783 -35.31 -34.72 29.31
C GLN A 783 -33.95 -34.41 29.95
N PRO A 784 -33.63 -33.12 30.14
CA PRO A 784 -32.93 -32.68 31.34
C PRO A 784 -33.82 -31.79 32.24
N SER A 785 -33.63 -32.03 33.53
CA SER A 785 -34.30 -31.46 34.69
C SER A 785 -34.18 -29.93 34.83
N LYS A 786 -35.30 -29.31 35.21
CA LYS A 786 -35.40 -27.92 35.67
C LYS A 786 -34.68 -27.70 37.01
N CYS A 787 -33.98 -26.56 37.16
CA CYS A 787 -34.05 -25.83 38.42
C CYS A 787 -34.04 -24.31 38.20
N LYS A 788 -34.79 -23.63 39.07
CA LYS A 788 -35.42 -22.32 38.90
C LYS A 788 -34.48 -21.14 39.20
N ARG A 789 -34.66 -20.05 38.45
CA ARG A 789 -34.39 -18.68 38.86
C ARG A 789 -35.11 -18.34 40.17
N THR A 790 -34.41 -17.71 41.11
CA THR A 790 -35.00 -16.75 42.05
C THR A 790 -34.11 -15.51 42.15
N SER A 791 -34.78 -14.37 42.20
CA SER A 791 -34.23 -13.03 42.35
C SER A 791 -33.90 -12.72 43.81
N ARG A 792 -32.92 -11.84 44.05
CA ARG A 792 -33.08 -10.68 44.95
C ARG A 792 -31.87 -9.75 44.87
N ALA A 793 -32.18 -8.48 44.64
CA ALA A 793 -31.31 -7.34 44.81
C ALA A 793 -31.05 -7.03 46.30
N SER A 794 -30.05 -6.17 46.53
CA SER A 794 -29.69 -5.40 47.73
C SER A 794 -28.40 -5.85 48.44
N HIS A 795 -27.57 -4.84 48.74
CA HIS A 795 -26.35 -4.80 49.55
C HIS A 795 -25.00 -4.88 48.81
N ALA A 796 -24.55 -3.73 48.31
CA ALA A 796 -23.13 -3.36 48.26
C ALA A 796 -23.00 -1.81 48.18
N LYS A 797 -23.35 -1.14 49.27
CA LYS A 797 -22.80 0.17 49.67
C LYS A 797 -22.06 -0.09 50.99
N GLU A 798 -20.97 0.65 51.19
CA GLU A 798 -19.95 0.51 52.26
C GLU A 798 -18.86 -0.55 52.04
N MET A 799 -17.73 -0.11 51.48
CA MET A 799 -16.44 -0.15 52.18
C MET A 799 -15.48 0.82 51.45
N LEU A 800 -15.60 2.10 51.78
CA LEU A 800 -14.62 3.13 51.47
C LEU A 800 -14.26 3.81 52.80
N LYS A 801 -13.21 3.32 53.46
CA LYS A 801 -12.33 4.06 54.40
C LYS A 801 -11.39 3.11 55.15
N ILE A 802 -10.16 3.59 55.30
CA ILE A 802 -9.09 3.25 56.27
C ILE A 802 -7.80 2.72 55.61
N ARG A 803 -6.71 3.45 55.91
CA ARG A 803 -5.28 3.38 55.52
C ARG A 803 -4.94 4.17 54.24
N GLY A 804 -4.40 5.39 54.27
CA GLY A 804 -3.81 6.17 55.36
C GLY A 804 -2.33 5.84 55.60
N GLY A 805 -1.44 6.58 54.95
CA GLY A 805 -0.07 6.86 55.40
C GLY A 805 1.05 6.07 54.72
N ILE A 806 1.79 6.75 53.84
CA ILE A 806 3.27 6.87 53.75
C ILE A 806 3.61 7.32 52.31
N GLY A 807 4.33 8.43 52.16
CA GLY A 807 4.96 8.80 50.90
C GLY A 807 4.88 10.26 50.47
N HIS A 808 5.12 11.21 51.38
CA HIS A 808 5.47 12.57 50.96
C HIS A 808 6.63 13.08 51.80
N GLN A 809 7.84 13.01 51.23
CA GLN A 809 8.95 13.92 51.54
C GLN A 809 10.06 13.70 50.51
N LEU A 810 10.74 14.80 50.19
CA LEU A 810 11.90 14.96 49.30
C LEU A 810 11.53 15.19 47.83
N TYR A 811 11.42 16.46 47.42
CA TYR A 811 12.33 17.06 46.44
C TYR A 811 12.12 18.59 46.44
N THR A 812 12.93 19.30 47.22
CA THR A 812 13.28 20.71 46.98
C THR A 812 14.64 20.97 47.64
N LYS A 813 15.68 21.02 46.82
CA LYS A 813 16.82 21.97 46.90
C LYS A 813 17.87 21.53 45.89
N GLY A 814 18.17 22.45 44.97
CA GLY A 814 19.13 22.23 43.90
C GLY A 814 20.58 22.44 44.30
N LEU A 815 21.36 22.56 43.23
CA LEU A 815 22.72 23.09 43.07
C LEU A 815 23.89 22.10 43.00
N VAL A 816 24.48 22.11 41.79
CA VAL A 816 25.92 22.08 41.42
C VAL A 816 26.48 20.77 40.83
N ASN A 817 26.77 20.86 39.53
CA ASN A 817 27.90 20.30 38.77
C ASN A 817 28.61 19.05 39.31
N ARG A 818 28.60 17.99 38.50
CA ARG A 818 29.82 17.57 37.78
C ARG A 818 29.51 16.62 36.61
N ARG A 819 30.03 17.01 35.45
CA ARG A 819 30.30 16.16 34.28
C ARG A 819 31.29 15.06 34.66
N SER A 820 30.98 13.83 34.32
CA SER A 820 31.82 12.87 33.58
C SER A 820 31.19 11.48 33.70
N ASP A 821 31.38 10.66 32.66
CA ASP A 821 31.11 9.21 32.66
C ASP A 821 29.68 8.80 32.31
N LEU A 822 29.35 8.98 31.03
CA LEU A 822 28.52 8.07 30.22
C LEU A 822 28.73 8.42 28.73
N LYS A 823 30.01 8.43 28.32
CA LYS A 823 30.42 8.10 26.96
C LYS A 823 30.87 6.65 27.03
N ASP A 824 30.38 5.83 26.09
CA ASP A 824 30.61 4.38 25.94
C ASP A 824 29.37 3.55 26.31
N MET A 825 28.30 3.66 25.50
CA MET A 825 27.41 2.51 25.26
C MET A 825 26.53 2.61 24.00
N TYR A 826 26.80 3.53 23.08
CA TYR A 826 26.22 3.52 21.74
C TYR A 826 27.29 3.99 20.75
N GLY A 827 27.97 3.03 20.13
CA GLY A 827 28.83 3.28 18.97
C GLY A 827 27.95 3.55 17.76
N LEU A 828 28.14 4.73 17.18
CA LEU A 828 27.62 5.17 15.89
C LEU A 828 28.08 4.26 14.75
#